data_AF-A0A831L099-F1
#
_entry.id   AF-A0A831L099-F1
#
_cell.length_a   1.000
_cell.length_b   1.000
_cell.length_c   1.000
_cell.angle_alpha   90.00
_cell.angle_beta   90.00
_cell.angle_gamma   90.00
#
_symmetry.space_group_name_H-M   'P 1'
#
loop_
_entity.id
_entity.type
_entity.pdbx_description
1 polymer ?
#
loop_
_entity_poly.entity_id
_entity_poly.type
_entity_poly.pdbx_seq_one_letter_code
_entity_poly.pdbx_strand_id
1 'polypeptide(L)'
;MQFIRCFFGKLLIALFAVLALSGCGQDKPGAAPWLKSSKMKMTPAASIFIEADASKQQKLTTPDGRVEVVVPVGAFTAPDELVVSTVEADLPALAECFDTVALFDISAKQQNTFEKPLQITFSYAESGLRNTDRPSALKAAWWNEHSGSWLSAPVTVDASARTVTMEMTHLTLFGWFMEKRGYERRTLGAFEVIWDKKALTPPKNKADRAAWDGKIMYKSANDADKYSKAAYVKDKSLPKIVRDLGAYLNHALKQYKDAEWKMPDTPISVVIETSLTSENMRDKALGIIHIGEYNTSSSQLKTAAGHELFHAIQNEYLWSIGGMTFLGWFCESTAEYAGSIVWGTSQPTRRVPPKYFSERLDSEKNEHEYHSAHFINHLVGPGSTEQRLRSLRKLWTGTLDNHGVTDALDILYPMHQFLSKSGGGGLNRSFKDHVYEVCFGANSPMSSGTSPSSNRPPVEMAEGWALLKANETSAPGLIMMLKGNRRAKVWAVRAQMPDKQKTRPVKLTVKGELHGNITATAHVLAGGARSSRAVKPRHFFTDAQREVNLVIAEDDAVYVVVINTGGRAAELSLKVEQGEASMLDALHMCNSFLVSLSATHPNGYKEKIIITCENVRWHGTTFTADFSEAGQKAGLRTTDTRTRVSGSVSADCSQLRNLRAQKSQAIVTKTPKGPYKRVVDKEMHVGQLPLTGHDTAGSPYFRYTANAPLKADNVRFITRNTDSDGVLETGLDEIFLKKGELAVSFSTR
;
A
#
# COMPACT_ATOMS: atom_id res chain seq x y z
N MET A 1 27.23 5.91 26.21
CA MET A 1 26.30 5.79 25.06
C MET A 1 25.31 6.96 24.91
N GLN A 2 24.70 7.50 25.98
CA GLN A 2 23.83 8.70 25.87
C GLN A 2 24.55 9.98 25.41
N PHE A 3 25.82 10.16 25.79
CA PHE A 3 26.62 11.32 25.38
C PHE A 3 26.94 11.33 23.87
N ILE A 4 27.12 10.16 23.27
CA ILE A 4 27.36 9.99 21.83
C ILE A 4 26.09 10.35 21.04
N ARG A 5 24.89 10.03 21.53
CA ARG A 5 23.63 10.40 20.86
C ARG A 5 23.37 11.91 20.85
N CYS A 6 23.71 12.63 21.92
CA CYS A 6 23.59 14.09 21.95
C CYS A 6 24.62 14.80 21.07
N PHE A 7 25.86 14.28 21.00
CA PHE A 7 26.91 14.88 20.19
C PHE A 7 26.67 14.72 18.68
N PHE A 8 26.19 13.55 18.25
CA PHE A 8 25.84 13.33 16.85
C PHE A 8 24.58 14.09 16.41
N GLY A 9 23.59 14.30 17.29
CA GLY A 9 22.41 15.10 16.97
C GLY A 9 22.73 16.58 16.69
N LYS A 10 23.65 17.18 17.45
CA LYS A 10 24.10 18.57 17.25
C LYS A 10 25.01 18.71 16.02
N LEU A 11 25.86 17.72 15.76
CA LEU A 11 26.68 17.69 14.54
C LEU A 11 25.82 17.54 13.28
N LEU A 12 24.68 16.83 13.35
CA LEU A 12 23.75 16.64 12.23
C LEU A 12 23.05 17.95 11.82
N ILE A 13 22.63 18.77 12.79
CA ILE A 13 21.97 20.07 12.53
C ILE A 13 22.96 21.05 11.88
N ALA A 14 24.21 21.08 12.33
CA ALA A 14 25.27 21.88 11.71
C ALA A 14 25.67 21.34 10.31
N LEU A 15 25.65 20.02 10.11
CA LEU A 15 25.93 19.41 8.81
C LEU A 15 24.81 19.68 7.79
N PHE A 16 23.55 19.83 8.23
CA PHE A 16 22.44 20.26 7.39
C PHE A 16 22.60 21.69 6.87
N ALA A 17 23.17 22.60 7.68
CA ALA A 17 23.48 23.97 7.24
C ALA A 17 24.65 24.03 6.24
N VAL A 18 25.60 23.07 6.31
CA VAL A 18 26.81 23.05 5.46
C VAL A 18 26.62 22.23 4.18
N LEU A 19 25.86 21.13 4.20
CA LEU A 19 25.57 20.30 3.02
C LEU A 19 24.50 20.91 2.10
N ALA A 20 23.70 21.87 2.58
CA ALA A 20 22.86 22.72 1.74
C ALA A 20 23.68 23.67 0.83
N LEU A 21 25.00 23.78 1.03
CA LEU A 21 25.87 24.74 0.31
C LEU A 21 26.98 24.08 -0.54
N SER A 22 27.10 22.75 -0.60
CA SER A 22 28.33 22.12 -1.15
C SER A 22 28.16 20.85 -2.00
N GLY A 23 27.02 20.68 -2.70
CA GLY A 23 26.85 19.67 -3.76
C GLY A 23 27.02 20.25 -5.17
N CYS A 24 28.22 20.15 -5.75
CA CYS A 24 28.61 20.71 -7.05
C CYS A 24 27.96 20.03 -8.28
N GLY A 25 27.47 20.86 -9.22
CA GLY A 25 27.13 20.49 -10.60
C GLY A 25 26.22 21.56 -11.22
N GLN A 26 26.71 22.29 -12.22
CA GLN A 26 26.09 23.48 -12.82
C GLN A 26 24.60 23.31 -13.19
N ASP A 27 23.73 23.74 -12.30
CA ASP A 27 22.58 24.59 -12.58
C ASP A 27 22.31 25.35 -11.28
N LYS A 28 22.39 26.68 -11.31
CA LYS A 28 21.95 27.49 -10.16
C LYS A 28 20.54 27.02 -9.81
N PRO A 29 20.22 26.65 -8.56
CA PRO A 29 18.82 26.46 -8.18
C PRO A 29 18.12 27.76 -8.53
N GLY A 30 17.33 27.72 -9.60
CA GLY A 30 16.55 28.87 -10.00
C GLY A 30 15.69 29.22 -8.80
N ALA A 31 15.83 30.45 -8.30
CA ALA A 31 14.90 30.99 -7.32
C ALA A 31 13.48 30.58 -7.74
N ALA A 32 12.72 29.99 -6.81
CA ALA A 32 11.40 29.45 -7.10
C ALA A 32 10.60 30.50 -7.91
N PRO A 33 10.08 30.16 -9.10
CA PRO A 33 9.61 31.13 -10.08
C PRO A 33 8.44 32.04 -9.61
N TRP A 34 7.81 31.74 -8.47
CA TRP A 34 6.75 32.56 -7.86
C TRP A 34 7.24 33.74 -7.00
N LEU A 35 8.53 33.82 -6.65
CA LEU A 35 9.11 35.02 -6.01
C LEU A 35 9.32 36.20 -6.99
N LYS A 36 8.90 36.04 -8.26
CA LYS A 36 8.69 37.17 -9.19
C LYS A 36 7.35 37.91 -8.94
N SER A 37 6.68 37.71 -7.80
CA SER A 37 5.62 38.64 -7.36
C SER A 37 6.25 39.93 -6.83
N SER A 38 6.74 40.76 -7.75
CA SER A 38 7.33 42.08 -7.55
C SER A 38 6.33 43.14 -7.01
N LYS A 39 5.41 42.77 -6.12
CA LYS A 39 4.38 43.66 -5.58
C LYS A 39 4.22 43.65 -4.05
N MET A 40 5.11 43.02 -3.29
CA MET A 40 5.12 43.27 -1.84
C MET A 40 5.81 44.60 -1.58
N LYS A 41 5.06 45.58 -1.08
CA LYS A 41 5.63 46.85 -0.62
C LYS A 41 5.82 46.76 0.89
N MET A 42 7.09 46.76 1.31
CA MET A 42 7.47 46.75 2.72
C MET A 42 7.80 48.17 3.17
N THR A 43 7.23 48.59 4.30
CA THR A 43 7.53 49.90 4.91
C THR A 43 8.01 49.66 6.35
N PRO A 44 9.30 49.95 6.65
CA PRO A 44 9.83 49.83 8.01
C PRO A 44 8.98 50.62 9.01
N ALA A 45 8.50 49.95 10.05
CA ALA A 45 7.67 50.52 11.09
C ALA A 45 8.46 50.77 12.38
N ALA A 46 9.42 49.89 12.71
CA ALA A 46 10.32 50.06 13.84
C ALA A 46 11.62 49.26 13.63
N SER A 47 12.71 49.71 14.24
CA SER A 47 13.93 48.91 14.36
C SER A 47 14.61 49.11 15.72
N ILE A 48 15.39 48.11 16.13
CA ILE A 48 16.27 48.17 17.31
C ILE A 48 17.56 47.42 16.99
N PHE A 49 18.67 47.89 17.54
CA PHE A 49 19.92 47.13 17.53
C PHE A 49 19.94 46.17 18.73
N ILE A 50 20.00 44.87 18.44
CA ILE A 50 20.02 43.79 19.44
C ILE A 50 21.47 43.45 19.77
N GLU A 51 21.84 43.59 21.04
CA GLU A 51 23.13 43.08 21.55
C GLU A 51 23.05 41.57 21.82
N ALA A 52 24.00 40.78 21.30
CA ALA A 52 24.02 39.32 21.50
C ALA A 52 24.22 38.93 22.97
N ASP A 53 25.13 39.63 23.67
CA ASP A 53 25.50 39.37 25.06
C ASP A 53 24.63 40.17 26.07
N ALA A 54 23.44 40.60 25.66
CA ALA A 54 22.56 41.36 26.52
C ALA A 54 22.24 40.58 27.80
N SER A 55 22.53 41.18 28.96
CA SER A 55 22.21 40.58 30.26
C SER A 55 20.71 40.54 30.58
N LYS A 56 19.88 41.16 29.74
CA LYS A 56 18.43 41.29 29.90
C LYS A 56 17.72 41.08 28.57
N GLN A 57 16.45 40.69 28.63
CA GLN A 57 15.58 40.64 27.46
C GLN A 57 15.48 42.02 26.80
N GLN A 58 15.40 42.03 25.47
CA GLN A 58 15.23 43.25 24.67
C GLN A 58 13.86 43.25 24.03
N LYS A 59 13.31 44.44 23.75
CA LYS A 59 11.94 44.61 23.27
C LYS A 59 11.90 45.65 22.16
N LEU A 60 11.23 45.31 21.07
CA LEU A 60 10.90 46.19 19.95
C LEU A 60 9.39 46.34 19.88
N THR A 61 8.87 47.56 19.96
CA THR A 61 7.43 47.83 19.81
C THR A 61 7.24 48.83 18.67
N THR A 62 6.29 48.57 17.76
CA THR A 62 5.97 49.53 16.70
C THR A 62 5.38 50.82 17.29
N PRO A 63 5.57 51.99 16.67
CA PRO A 63 5.07 53.27 17.19
C PRO A 63 3.55 53.29 17.43
N ASP A 64 2.79 52.48 16.69
CA ASP A 64 1.35 52.32 16.84
C ASP A 64 0.93 51.27 17.88
N GLY A 65 1.88 50.63 18.55
CA GLY A 65 1.67 49.59 19.55
C GLY A 65 1.06 48.29 19.01
N ARG A 66 0.97 48.13 17.67
CA ARG A 66 0.33 46.95 17.06
C ARG A 66 1.19 45.70 17.10
N VAL A 67 2.52 45.84 17.04
CA VAL A 67 3.45 44.70 17.09
C VAL A 67 4.46 44.95 18.18
N GLU A 68 4.70 43.90 18.96
CA GLU A 68 5.77 43.83 19.93
C GLU A 68 6.55 42.55 19.73
N VAL A 69 7.88 42.66 19.68
CA VAL A 69 8.81 41.53 19.60
C VAL A 69 9.67 41.56 20.86
N VAL A 70 9.60 40.51 21.66
CA VAL A 70 10.46 40.30 22.82
C VAL A 70 11.53 39.28 22.46
N VAL A 71 12.79 39.71 22.57
CA VAL A 71 13.99 38.94 22.27
C VAL A 71 14.57 38.42 23.58
N PRO A 72 14.51 37.10 23.87
CA PRO A 72 15.09 36.56 25.09
C PRO A 72 16.63 36.62 25.05
N VAL A 73 17.23 36.65 26.24
CA VAL A 73 18.69 36.66 26.42
C VAL A 73 19.34 35.50 25.66
N GLY A 74 20.32 35.80 24.80
CA GLY A 74 21.05 34.82 24.00
C GLY A 74 20.25 34.20 22.86
N ALA A 75 19.17 34.82 22.39
CA ALA A 75 18.54 34.43 21.12
C ALA A 75 19.45 34.75 19.93
N PHE A 76 20.04 35.94 19.91
CA PHE A 76 21.00 36.37 18.89
C PHE A 76 22.42 35.92 19.28
N THR A 77 23.16 35.36 18.31
CA THR A 77 24.55 34.92 18.53
C THR A 77 25.58 36.00 18.18
N ALA A 78 25.16 37.04 17.48
CA ALA A 78 25.96 38.22 17.16
C ALA A 78 25.06 39.47 17.15
N PRO A 79 25.60 40.67 17.41
CA PRO A 79 24.82 41.89 17.35
C PRO A 79 24.19 42.10 15.96
N ASP A 80 22.90 42.45 15.91
CA ASP A 80 22.16 42.59 14.66
C ASP A 80 21.05 43.64 14.79
N GLU A 81 20.60 44.20 13.66
CA GLU A 81 19.46 45.11 13.62
C GLU A 81 18.18 44.32 13.34
N LEU A 82 17.27 44.28 14.32
CA LEU A 82 15.95 43.71 14.17
C LEU A 82 14.99 44.79 13.64
N VAL A 83 14.31 44.50 12.54
CA VAL A 83 13.37 45.40 11.89
C VAL A 83 11.99 44.77 11.83
N VAL A 84 10.95 45.55 12.15
CA VAL A 84 9.55 45.21 11.88
C VAL A 84 9.06 46.13 10.78
N SER A 85 8.59 45.56 9.68
CA SER A 85 8.02 46.29 8.54
C SER A 85 6.56 45.93 8.36
N THR A 86 5.73 46.92 8.03
CA THR A 86 4.37 46.66 7.51
C THR A 86 4.46 46.20 6.06
N VAL A 87 3.57 45.28 5.67
CA VAL A 87 3.57 44.71 4.32
C VAL A 87 2.22 44.96 3.64
N GLU A 88 2.27 45.66 2.51
CA GLU A 88 1.17 45.76 1.57
C GLU A 88 1.39 44.71 0.47
N ALA A 89 0.61 43.64 0.50
CA ALA A 89 0.68 42.56 -0.47
C ALA A 89 -0.70 41.96 -0.74
N ASP A 90 -0.93 41.56 -1.98
CA ASP A 90 -2.09 40.76 -2.38
C ASP A 90 -1.75 39.27 -2.21
N LEU A 91 -1.71 38.84 -0.95
CA LEU A 91 -1.51 37.44 -0.58
C LEU A 91 -2.86 36.75 -0.35
N PRO A 92 -2.97 35.45 -0.65
CA PRO A 92 -4.18 34.70 -0.33
C PRO A 92 -4.47 34.81 1.17
N ALA A 93 -5.76 34.86 1.52
CA ALA A 93 -6.17 34.75 2.92
C ALA A 93 -5.79 33.38 3.49
N LEU A 94 -5.80 33.26 4.82
CA LEU A 94 -5.53 31.99 5.50
C LEU A 94 -6.48 30.87 5.04
N ALA A 95 -7.78 31.16 4.98
CA ALA A 95 -8.79 30.30 4.37
C ALA A 95 -9.98 31.17 3.93
N GLU A 96 -10.98 30.61 3.24
CA GLU A 96 -12.16 31.36 2.78
C GLU A 96 -12.86 32.08 3.94
N CYS A 97 -12.84 31.47 5.14
CA CYS A 97 -13.48 32.00 6.34
C CYS A 97 -12.66 33.06 7.10
N PHE A 98 -11.48 33.47 6.63
CA PHE A 98 -10.65 34.47 7.31
C PHE A 98 -10.39 35.71 6.45
N ASP A 99 -10.43 36.89 7.08
CA ASP A 99 -9.88 38.14 6.56
C ASP A 99 -8.46 38.33 7.09
N THR A 100 -7.54 38.74 6.21
CA THR A 100 -6.22 39.26 6.61
C THR A 100 -6.42 40.63 7.25
N VAL A 101 -5.98 40.80 8.49
CA VAL A 101 -6.09 42.12 9.17
C VAL A 101 -4.83 42.94 8.99
N ALA A 102 -3.66 42.30 9.11
CA ALA A 102 -2.37 42.93 8.93
C ALA A 102 -1.30 41.89 8.58
N LEU A 103 -0.29 42.36 7.84
CA LEU A 103 0.89 41.60 7.47
C LEU A 103 2.12 42.36 7.93
N PHE A 104 3.07 41.63 8.51
CA PHE A 104 4.31 42.19 9.04
C PHE A 104 5.49 41.34 8.64
N ASP A 105 6.51 41.94 8.05
CA ASP A 105 7.82 41.30 7.91
C ASP A 105 8.61 41.61 9.17
N ILE A 106 9.15 40.57 9.80
CA ILE A 106 10.10 40.72 10.89
C ILE A 106 11.40 40.11 10.39
N SER A 107 12.44 40.93 10.28
CA SER A 107 13.71 40.53 9.66
C SER A 107 14.90 41.09 10.44
N ALA A 108 16.05 40.44 10.26
CA ALA A 108 17.35 40.90 10.74
C ALA A 108 18.41 40.62 9.67
N LYS A 109 19.56 41.31 9.72
CA LYS A 109 20.52 41.29 8.60
C LYS A 109 21.35 40.02 8.55
N GLN A 110 21.68 39.45 9.70
CA GLN A 110 22.65 38.36 9.83
C GLN A 110 22.01 37.06 10.31
N GLN A 111 20.94 37.13 11.11
CA GLN A 111 20.33 35.94 11.72
C GLN A 111 18.81 35.90 11.49
N ASN A 112 18.32 34.78 10.96
CA ASN A 112 16.89 34.55 10.70
C ASN A 112 16.32 33.32 11.41
N THR A 113 17.13 32.61 12.21
CA THR A 113 16.73 31.43 12.99
C THR A 113 17.32 31.52 14.40
N PHE A 114 16.64 30.96 15.39
CA PHE A 114 16.98 31.10 16.81
C PHE A 114 16.83 29.78 17.57
N GLU A 115 17.77 29.49 18.46
CA GLU A 115 17.64 28.37 19.41
C GLU A 115 16.60 28.66 20.50
N LYS A 116 16.47 29.93 20.89
CA LYS A 116 15.46 30.41 21.84
C LYS A 116 14.38 31.18 21.07
N PRO A 117 13.10 30.81 21.20
CA PRO A 117 12.05 31.45 20.42
C PRO A 117 11.87 32.92 20.80
N LEU A 118 11.63 33.76 19.81
CA LEU A 118 11.16 35.13 20.00
C LEU A 118 9.68 35.10 20.36
N GLN A 119 9.24 35.99 21.26
CA GLN A 119 7.82 36.19 21.51
C GLN A 119 7.32 37.36 20.66
N ILE A 120 6.33 37.12 19.81
CA ILE A 120 5.72 38.11 18.94
C ILE A 120 4.28 38.32 19.40
N THR A 121 3.96 39.55 19.77
CA THR A 121 2.65 39.95 20.26
C THR A 121 2.03 40.95 19.31
N PHE A 122 0.81 40.66 18.87
CA PHE A 122 0.01 41.56 18.07
C PHE A 122 -1.13 42.14 18.93
N SER A 123 -1.28 43.46 18.92
CA SER A 123 -2.37 44.16 19.61
C SER A 123 -3.53 44.41 18.65
N TYR A 124 -4.77 44.35 19.14
CA TYR A 124 -5.97 44.63 18.34
C TYR A 124 -6.92 45.66 18.91
N ALA A 125 -7.56 46.40 18.01
CA ALA A 125 -8.66 47.28 18.32
C ALA A 125 -10.00 46.51 18.29
N GLU A 126 -10.85 46.76 19.29
CA GLU A 126 -12.19 46.16 19.40
C GLU A 126 -13.10 46.54 18.23
N SER A 127 -12.97 47.77 17.70
CA SER A 127 -13.68 48.22 16.50
C SER A 127 -13.30 47.43 15.24
N GLY A 128 -12.13 46.78 15.26
CA GLY A 128 -11.64 45.89 14.21
C GLY A 128 -12.18 44.46 14.34
N LEU A 129 -12.59 44.02 15.54
CA LEU A 129 -13.22 42.72 15.74
C LEU A 129 -14.65 42.76 15.26
N ARG A 130 -14.83 42.46 13.97
CA ARG A 130 -16.09 42.69 13.29
C ARG A 130 -17.23 41.81 13.81
N ASN A 131 -17.04 40.81 14.69
CA ASN A 131 -18.20 40.05 15.18
C ASN A 131 -18.06 39.15 16.42
N THR A 132 -17.05 39.28 17.30
CA THR A 132 -16.90 38.25 18.34
C THR A 132 -16.47 38.74 19.71
N ASP A 133 -17.31 38.45 20.71
CA ASP A 133 -16.95 38.25 22.13
C ASP A 133 -15.98 37.05 22.32
N ARG A 134 -15.26 36.63 21.27
CA ARG A 134 -14.53 35.35 21.22
C ARG A 134 -13.12 35.56 20.67
N PRO A 135 -12.13 35.67 21.57
CA PRO A 135 -10.70 35.65 21.27
C PRO A 135 -10.27 34.54 20.29
N SER A 136 -10.98 33.40 20.28
CA SER A 136 -10.70 32.25 19.40
C SER A 136 -10.89 32.50 17.89
N ALA A 137 -11.52 33.62 17.51
CA ALA A 137 -11.69 34.01 16.11
C ALA A 137 -10.39 34.58 15.47
N LEU A 138 -9.39 34.85 16.30
CA LEU A 138 -8.09 35.36 15.88
C LEU A 138 -7.10 34.23 15.64
N LYS A 139 -6.32 34.35 14.58
CA LYS A 139 -5.26 33.42 14.19
C LYS A 139 -4.02 34.20 13.80
N ALA A 140 -2.84 33.62 14.03
CA ALA A 140 -1.61 34.08 13.41
C ALA A 140 -1.04 32.97 12.53
N ALA A 141 -0.35 33.34 11.48
CA ALA A 141 0.37 32.43 10.61
C ALA A 141 1.67 33.09 10.14
N TRP A 142 2.58 32.29 9.63
CA TRP A 142 3.81 32.74 9.01
C TRP A 142 3.89 32.23 7.58
N TRP A 143 4.51 32.99 6.68
CA TRP A 143 4.58 32.66 5.27
C TRP A 143 5.75 31.72 5.00
N ASN A 144 5.47 30.54 4.46
CA ASN A 144 6.52 29.66 3.99
C ASN A 144 6.83 29.97 2.52
N GLU A 145 7.95 30.64 2.28
CA GLU A 145 8.39 31.01 0.92
C GLU A 145 8.61 29.80 0.00
N HIS A 146 9.01 28.65 0.57
CA HIS A 146 9.25 27.43 -0.19
C HIS A 146 7.94 26.85 -0.74
N SER A 147 6.88 26.79 0.08
CA SER A 147 5.57 26.30 -0.36
C SER A 147 4.67 27.38 -0.95
N GLY A 148 5.00 28.67 -0.76
CA GLY A 148 4.15 29.79 -1.18
C GLY A 148 2.81 29.81 -0.44
N SER A 149 2.79 29.44 0.84
CA SER A 149 1.56 29.29 1.63
C SER A 149 1.72 29.74 3.08
N TRP A 150 0.62 30.09 3.73
CA TRP A 150 0.57 30.41 5.17
C TRP A 150 0.66 29.15 6.02
N LEU A 151 1.45 29.18 7.10
CA LEU A 151 1.54 28.12 8.11
C LEU A 151 1.02 28.62 9.44
N SER A 152 0.02 27.94 10.02
CA SER A 152 -0.59 28.40 11.26
C SER A 152 0.42 28.39 12.40
N ALA A 153 0.48 29.50 13.15
CA ALA A 153 1.25 29.59 14.38
C ALA A 153 0.37 29.27 15.59
N PRO A 154 0.86 28.51 16.59
CA PRO A 154 0.20 28.43 17.89
C PRO A 154 0.15 29.83 18.51
N VAL A 155 -1.03 30.23 18.99
CA VAL A 155 -1.25 31.55 19.59
C VAL A 155 -1.91 31.43 20.95
N THR A 156 -1.52 32.31 21.86
CA THR A 156 -2.27 32.62 23.08
C THR A 156 -3.01 33.93 22.84
N VAL A 157 -4.31 33.95 23.08
CA VAL A 157 -5.12 35.18 22.93
C VAL A 157 -5.53 35.69 24.30
N ASP A 158 -5.12 36.91 24.64
CA ASP A 158 -5.58 37.63 25.82
C ASP A 158 -6.69 38.60 25.40
N ALA A 159 -7.92 38.24 25.78
CA ALA A 159 -9.12 39.04 25.51
C ALA A 159 -9.06 40.42 26.19
N SER A 160 -8.49 40.44 27.40
CA SER A 160 -8.52 41.59 28.29
C SER A 160 -7.43 42.60 27.91
N ALA A 161 -6.22 42.12 27.66
CA ALA A 161 -5.11 42.92 27.14
C ALA A 161 -5.25 43.23 25.65
N ARG A 162 -6.16 42.53 24.96
CA ARG A 162 -6.40 42.63 23.52
C ARG A 162 -5.14 42.32 22.72
N THR A 163 -4.55 41.17 23.00
CA THR A 163 -3.35 40.71 22.33
C THR A 163 -3.46 39.27 21.83
N VAL A 164 -2.71 38.98 20.76
CA VAL A 164 -2.45 37.63 20.23
C VAL A 164 -0.94 37.43 20.26
N THR A 165 -0.48 36.46 21.03
CA THR A 165 0.95 36.21 21.25
C THR A 165 1.34 34.84 20.69
N MET A 166 2.44 34.79 19.94
CA MET A 166 3.05 33.56 19.43
C MET A 166 4.54 33.50 19.75
N GLU A 167 5.10 32.30 19.73
CA GLU A 167 6.53 32.05 19.90
C GLU A 167 7.12 31.47 18.62
N MET A 168 8.20 32.07 18.11
CA MET A 168 8.79 31.72 16.81
C MET A 168 10.31 31.59 16.88
N THR A 169 10.85 30.54 16.27
CA THR A 169 12.29 30.29 16.18
C THR A 169 12.90 30.77 14.86
N HIS A 170 12.17 31.54 14.07
CA HIS A 170 12.66 32.10 12.82
C HIS A 170 11.96 33.41 12.48
N LEU A 171 12.61 34.20 11.61
CA LEU A 171 12.14 35.47 11.07
C LEU A 171 11.60 35.26 9.65
N THR A 172 10.44 35.84 9.36
CA THR A 172 9.77 35.78 8.05
C THR A 172 8.62 36.79 8.01
N LEU A 173 7.78 36.69 6.97
CA LEU A 173 6.50 37.37 6.89
C LEU A 173 5.47 36.69 7.78
N PHE A 174 4.87 37.47 8.67
CA PHE A 174 3.80 37.06 9.56
C PHE A 174 2.47 37.70 9.15
N GLY A 175 1.41 36.91 9.26
CA GLY A 175 0.05 37.36 9.04
C GLY A 175 -0.77 37.18 10.31
N TRP A 176 -1.59 38.18 10.58
CA TRP A 176 -2.71 38.08 11.50
C TRP A 176 -3.99 37.92 10.68
N PHE A 177 -4.86 37.02 11.14
CA PHE A 177 -6.14 36.74 10.50
C PHE A 177 -7.30 36.78 11.50
N MET A 178 -8.48 37.14 11.00
CA MET A 178 -9.72 37.19 11.76
C MET A 178 -10.84 36.51 10.98
N GLU A 179 -11.67 35.73 11.66
CA GLU A 179 -12.81 35.07 11.02
C GLU A 179 -13.80 36.10 10.40
N LYS A 180 -14.23 35.85 9.16
CA LYS A 180 -15.15 36.71 8.39
C LYS A 180 -16.53 36.76 9.03
N ARG A 181 -17.22 37.90 8.85
CA ARG A 181 -18.65 38.00 9.17
C ARG A 181 -19.46 37.01 8.33
N GLY A 182 -20.48 36.42 8.96
CA GLY A 182 -21.39 35.49 8.30
C GLY A 182 -20.99 34.03 8.44
N TYR A 183 -19.78 33.73 8.93
CA TYR A 183 -19.42 32.38 9.32
C TYR A 183 -19.95 32.05 10.72
N GLU A 184 -20.36 30.80 10.91
CA GLU A 184 -20.66 30.22 12.22
C GLU A 184 -19.63 29.17 12.57
N ARG A 185 -19.33 29.07 13.87
CA ARG A 185 -18.43 28.07 14.45
C ARG A 185 -19.13 27.27 15.53
N ARG A 186 -18.92 25.95 15.53
CA ARG A 186 -19.34 25.05 16.60
C ARG A 186 -18.29 24.01 16.93
N THR A 187 -18.07 23.81 18.22
CA THR A 187 -17.36 22.65 18.77
C THR A 187 -18.27 21.43 18.69
N LEU A 188 -17.92 20.47 17.83
CA LEU A 188 -18.62 19.19 17.66
C LEU A 188 -17.69 18.05 18.09
N GLY A 189 -17.61 17.79 19.40
CA GLY A 189 -16.66 16.83 19.96
C GLY A 189 -15.23 17.37 19.91
N ALA A 190 -14.32 16.69 19.21
CA ALA A 190 -12.92 17.12 19.06
C ALA A 190 -12.67 18.08 17.88
N PHE A 191 -13.73 18.65 17.30
CA PHE A 191 -13.66 19.41 16.06
C PHE A 191 -14.26 20.80 16.22
N GLU A 192 -13.60 21.82 15.69
CA GLU A 192 -14.14 23.16 15.51
C GLU A 192 -14.63 23.29 14.07
N VAL A 193 -15.94 23.11 13.85
CA VAL A 193 -16.54 23.18 12.51
C VAL A 193 -17.00 24.59 12.22
N ILE A 194 -16.50 25.17 11.13
CA ILE A 194 -16.72 26.54 10.66
C ILE A 194 -17.41 26.49 9.30
N TRP A 195 -18.45 27.31 9.07
CA TRP A 195 -19.16 27.34 7.78
C TRP A 195 -19.81 28.69 7.51
N ASP A 196 -20.03 29.02 6.24
CA ASP A 196 -20.83 30.20 5.87
C ASP A 196 -22.31 29.95 6.23
N LYS A 197 -22.80 30.66 7.25
CA LYS A 197 -24.16 30.55 7.74
C LYS A 197 -25.17 30.84 6.65
N LYS A 198 -24.94 31.88 5.84
CA LYS A 198 -25.87 32.30 4.79
C LYS A 198 -25.91 31.25 3.69
N ALA A 199 -24.76 30.71 3.31
CA ALA A 199 -24.71 29.68 2.29
C ALA A 199 -25.43 28.40 2.73
N LEU A 200 -25.22 27.94 3.97
CA LEU A 200 -25.82 26.68 4.46
C LEU A 200 -27.20 26.85 5.13
N THR A 201 -27.76 28.05 5.18
CA THR A 201 -29.13 28.29 5.66
C THR A 201 -30.10 28.32 4.47
N PRO A 202 -31.08 27.39 4.41
CA PRO A 202 -32.05 27.43 3.34
C PRO A 202 -32.85 28.75 3.36
N PRO A 203 -33.02 29.43 2.21
CA PRO A 203 -33.83 30.63 2.15
C PRO A 203 -35.29 30.31 2.43
N LYS A 204 -36.01 31.27 3.05
CA LYS A 204 -37.41 31.09 3.47
C LYS A 204 -38.40 31.12 2.31
N ASN A 205 -38.10 31.85 1.24
CA ASN A 205 -39.01 31.95 0.10
C ASN A 205 -38.84 30.75 -0.84
N LYS A 206 -39.93 30.34 -1.48
CA LYS A 206 -40.00 29.10 -2.27
C LYS A 206 -39.11 29.11 -3.52
N ALA A 207 -38.98 30.26 -4.19
CA ALA A 207 -38.20 30.40 -5.42
C ALA A 207 -36.70 30.26 -5.15
N ASP A 208 -36.19 31.00 -4.17
CA ASP A 208 -34.79 30.90 -3.75
C ASP A 208 -34.51 29.54 -3.12
N ARG A 209 -35.51 28.92 -2.46
CA ARG A 209 -35.36 27.58 -1.90
C ARG A 209 -35.13 26.53 -2.98
N ALA A 210 -35.86 26.59 -4.09
CA ALA A 210 -35.63 25.70 -5.22
C ALA A 210 -34.25 25.91 -5.85
N ALA A 211 -33.80 27.17 -5.98
CA ALA A 211 -32.44 27.47 -6.45
C ALA A 211 -31.36 26.98 -5.46
N TRP A 212 -31.61 27.11 -4.16
CA TRP A 212 -30.72 26.64 -3.10
C TRP A 212 -30.67 25.12 -3.02
N ASP A 213 -31.79 24.41 -3.11
CA ASP A 213 -31.86 22.93 -3.15
C ASP A 213 -31.20 22.36 -4.43
N GLY A 214 -31.04 23.18 -5.46
CA GLY A 214 -30.25 22.90 -6.66
C GLY A 214 -28.75 23.12 -6.49
N LYS A 215 -28.33 23.97 -5.54
CA LYS A 215 -26.92 24.28 -5.22
C LYS A 215 -26.35 23.42 -4.10
N ILE A 216 -27.13 23.21 -3.03
CA ILE A 216 -26.72 22.39 -1.88
C ILE A 216 -26.95 20.92 -2.25
N MET A 217 -25.85 20.27 -2.59
CA MET A 217 -25.90 18.95 -3.17
C MET A 217 -26.08 17.83 -2.13
N TYR A 218 -25.81 18.10 -0.85
CA TYR A 218 -25.87 17.07 0.20
C TYR A 218 -27.32 16.64 0.51
N LYS A 219 -27.77 15.58 -0.14
CA LYS A 219 -29.17 15.08 -0.09
C LYS A 219 -29.33 13.73 0.63
N SER A 220 -28.34 13.32 1.42
CA SER A 220 -28.25 11.96 1.98
C SER A 220 -29.45 11.56 2.86
N ALA A 221 -29.65 10.26 3.10
CA ALA A 221 -30.52 9.80 4.19
C ALA A 221 -29.85 10.09 5.56
N ASN A 222 -30.65 10.42 6.58
CA ASN A 222 -30.17 10.79 7.92
C ASN A 222 -29.54 9.60 8.66
N ASP A 223 -28.30 9.23 8.31
CA ASP A 223 -27.62 8.08 8.90
C ASP A 223 -26.53 8.45 9.93
N ALA A 224 -26.31 9.74 10.16
CA ALA A 224 -25.42 10.26 11.21
C ALA A 224 -25.75 9.69 12.60
N ASP A 225 -27.04 9.46 12.89
CA ASP A 225 -27.52 8.83 14.14
C ASP A 225 -26.95 7.41 14.35
N LYS A 226 -26.49 6.72 13.28
CA LYS A 226 -25.82 5.42 13.38
C LYS A 226 -24.39 5.54 13.91
N TYR A 227 -23.74 6.69 13.69
CA TYR A 227 -22.32 6.89 13.96
C TYR A 227 -22.06 7.70 15.23
N SER A 228 -23.02 8.54 15.64
CA SER A 228 -22.92 9.34 16.86
C SER A 228 -24.28 9.52 17.53
N LYS A 229 -24.30 9.44 18.86
CA LYS A 229 -25.46 9.76 19.72
C LYS A 229 -25.36 11.16 20.33
N ALA A 230 -24.38 11.97 19.91
CA ALA A 230 -24.17 13.30 20.45
C ALA A 230 -25.40 14.20 20.22
N ALA A 231 -25.67 15.10 21.16
CA ALA A 231 -26.86 15.96 21.12
C ALA A 231 -26.95 16.79 19.82
N TYR A 232 -25.81 17.25 19.28
CA TYR A 232 -25.76 18.05 18.05
C TYR A 232 -26.31 17.32 16.81
N VAL A 233 -26.31 15.98 16.80
CA VAL A 233 -26.83 15.19 15.66
C VAL A 233 -28.34 15.43 15.48
N LYS A 234 -29.04 15.67 16.60
CA LYS A 234 -30.48 15.92 16.64
C LYS A 234 -30.85 17.41 16.63
N ASP A 235 -29.87 18.30 16.75
CA ASP A 235 -30.09 19.75 16.73
C ASP A 235 -30.56 20.18 15.34
N LYS A 236 -31.81 20.60 15.21
CA LYS A 236 -32.38 21.03 13.92
C LYS A 236 -31.96 22.46 13.54
N SER A 237 -31.32 23.19 14.44
CA SER A 237 -30.79 24.53 14.16
C SER A 237 -29.48 24.48 13.36
N LEU A 238 -28.75 23.37 13.41
CA LEU A 238 -27.53 23.17 12.64
C LEU A 238 -27.85 22.70 11.21
N PRO A 239 -27.11 23.19 10.19
CA PRO A 239 -27.20 22.64 8.84
C PRO A 239 -26.93 21.14 8.84
N LYS A 240 -27.65 20.40 8.01
CA LYS A 240 -27.56 18.93 8.01
C LYS A 240 -26.14 18.42 7.75
N ILE A 241 -25.45 18.99 6.76
CA ILE A 241 -24.06 18.63 6.44
C ILE A 241 -23.13 18.83 7.64
N VAL A 242 -23.32 19.88 8.46
CA VAL A 242 -22.53 20.16 9.67
C VAL A 242 -22.72 19.04 10.71
N ARG A 243 -23.97 18.60 10.93
CA ARG A 243 -24.28 17.53 11.90
C ARG A 243 -23.70 16.20 11.47
N ASP A 244 -23.88 15.86 10.19
CA ASP A 244 -23.44 14.60 9.62
C ASP A 244 -21.90 14.54 9.57
N LEU A 245 -21.25 15.64 9.13
CA LEU A 245 -19.80 15.77 9.15
C LEU A 245 -19.24 15.63 10.57
N GLY A 246 -19.83 16.31 11.56
CA GLY A 246 -19.43 16.17 12.96
C GLY A 246 -19.56 14.72 13.46
N ALA A 247 -20.66 14.03 13.13
CA ALA A 247 -20.86 12.64 13.49
C ALA A 247 -19.83 11.71 12.85
N TYR A 248 -19.54 11.90 11.56
CA TYR A 248 -18.56 11.11 10.82
C TYR A 248 -17.13 11.34 11.34
N LEU A 249 -16.70 12.59 11.52
CA LEU A 249 -15.39 12.91 12.05
C LEU A 249 -15.14 12.31 13.44
N ASN A 250 -16.11 12.42 14.36
CA ASN A 250 -15.99 11.83 15.69
C ASN A 250 -15.99 10.30 15.65
N HIS A 251 -16.74 9.68 14.75
CA HIS A 251 -16.70 8.24 14.55
C HIS A 251 -15.33 7.78 14.05
N ALA A 252 -14.81 8.44 13.00
CA ALA A 252 -13.50 8.12 12.44
C ALA A 252 -12.38 8.33 13.47
N LEU A 253 -12.40 9.44 14.21
CA LEU A 253 -11.47 9.71 15.30
C LEU A 253 -11.47 8.60 16.36
N LYS A 254 -12.66 8.13 16.74
CA LYS A 254 -12.78 7.01 17.70
C LYS A 254 -12.11 5.75 17.16
N GLN A 255 -12.38 5.37 15.91
CA GLN A 255 -11.78 4.17 15.31
C GLN A 255 -10.25 4.26 15.23
N TYR A 256 -9.71 5.42 14.86
CA TYR A 256 -8.26 5.63 14.84
C TYR A 256 -7.65 5.60 16.25
N LYS A 257 -8.33 6.20 17.23
CA LYS A 257 -7.91 6.15 18.64
C LYS A 257 -7.94 4.73 19.21
N ASP A 258 -8.98 3.96 18.92
CA ASP A 258 -9.09 2.55 19.34
C ASP A 258 -7.97 1.70 18.71
N ALA A 259 -7.53 2.05 17.50
CA ALA A 259 -6.37 1.46 16.84
C ALA A 259 -5.02 2.03 17.30
N GLU A 260 -5.00 2.79 18.41
CA GLU A 260 -3.82 3.34 19.09
C GLU A 260 -2.97 4.32 18.26
N TRP A 261 -3.56 4.98 17.28
CA TRP A 261 -2.88 6.06 16.57
C TRP A 261 -2.62 7.25 17.51
N LYS A 262 -1.52 7.98 17.27
CA LYS A 262 -1.24 9.25 17.95
C LYS A 262 -2.23 10.30 17.43
N MET A 263 -3.06 10.82 18.33
CA MET A 263 -4.08 11.81 17.99
C MET A 263 -3.55 13.22 18.23
N PRO A 264 -4.01 14.23 17.47
CA PRO A 264 -3.85 15.61 17.85
C PRO A 264 -4.42 15.86 19.25
N ASP A 265 -3.70 16.64 20.05
CA ASP A 265 -4.07 17.01 21.43
C ASP A 265 -4.98 18.25 21.50
N THR A 266 -5.10 18.96 20.38
CA THR A 266 -5.93 20.15 20.20
C THR A 266 -7.10 19.88 19.26
N PRO A 267 -8.22 20.62 19.41
CA PRO A 267 -9.34 20.49 18.48
C PRO A 267 -8.94 20.77 17.03
N ILE A 268 -9.36 19.90 16.13
CA ILE A 268 -9.06 20.03 14.69
C ILE A 268 -10.07 21.01 14.08
N SER A 269 -9.56 22.03 13.38
CA SER A 269 -10.40 22.99 12.67
C SER A 269 -10.87 22.40 11.34
N VAL A 270 -12.16 22.52 11.07
CA VAL A 270 -12.80 22.01 9.85
C VAL A 270 -13.63 23.13 9.23
N VAL A 271 -13.36 23.49 7.98
CA VAL A 271 -14.08 24.53 7.26
C VAL A 271 -14.93 23.89 6.18
N ILE A 272 -16.22 24.19 6.15
CA ILE A 272 -17.10 23.86 5.02
C ILE A 272 -17.07 25.03 4.05
N GLU A 273 -16.47 24.82 2.89
CA GLU A 273 -16.22 25.86 1.89
C GLU A 273 -17.18 25.76 0.72
N THR A 274 -17.61 26.92 0.23
CA THR A 274 -18.53 27.03 -0.91
C THR A 274 -17.79 27.31 -2.20
N SER A 275 -16.56 27.83 -2.08
CA SER A 275 -15.71 28.13 -3.22
C SER A 275 -14.89 26.95 -3.73
N LEU A 276 -14.82 25.83 -3.02
CA LEU A 276 -14.07 24.65 -3.46
C LEU A 276 -14.72 24.03 -4.70
N THR A 277 -14.02 24.10 -5.83
CA THR A 277 -14.57 23.67 -7.11
C THR A 277 -14.28 22.22 -7.47
N SER A 278 -13.39 21.52 -6.77
CA SER A 278 -12.97 20.18 -7.22
C SER A 278 -12.67 19.16 -6.12
N GLU A 279 -11.96 19.50 -5.03
CA GLU A 279 -11.50 18.47 -4.08
C GLU A 279 -11.59 18.92 -2.61
N ASN A 280 -11.92 17.97 -1.73
CA ASN A 280 -11.75 18.14 -0.29
C ASN A 280 -10.25 18.03 -0.03
N MET A 281 -9.76 18.77 0.95
CA MET A 281 -8.34 18.73 1.26
C MET A 281 -8.10 19.12 2.70
N ARG A 282 -7.12 18.49 3.32
CA ARG A 282 -6.45 19.04 4.48
C ARG A 282 -5.32 19.93 4.00
N ASP A 283 -5.42 21.21 4.33
CA ASP A 283 -4.31 22.13 4.14
C ASP A 283 -3.13 21.63 4.99
N LYS A 284 -2.09 21.13 4.33
CA LYS A 284 -0.88 20.58 4.98
C LYS A 284 -0.25 21.60 5.91
N ALA A 285 -0.37 22.87 5.53
CA ALA A 285 0.27 24.03 6.06
C ALA A 285 -0.46 24.61 7.28
N LEU A 286 -1.79 24.65 7.23
CA LEU A 286 -2.65 25.17 8.29
C LEU A 286 -3.18 24.10 9.24
N GLY A 287 -3.13 22.84 8.78
CA GLY A 287 -3.76 21.72 9.48
C GLY A 287 -5.29 21.79 9.51
N ILE A 288 -5.89 22.68 8.73
CA ILE A 288 -7.34 22.84 8.58
C ILE A 288 -7.84 21.79 7.59
N ILE A 289 -8.94 21.14 7.92
CA ILE A 289 -9.67 20.27 6.98
C ILE A 289 -10.68 21.11 6.23
N HIS A 290 -10.58 21.16 4.91
CA HIS A 290 -11.50 21.85 4.02
C HIS A 290 -12.44 20.83 3.36
N ILE A 291 -13.74 20.99 3.59
CA ILE A 291 -14.79 20.14 3.02
C ILE A 291 -15.64 20.98 2.08
N GLY A 292 -15.66 20.61 0.80
CA GLY A 292 -16.49 21.29 -0.19
C GLY A 292 -17.99 21.04 0.02
N GLU A 293 -18.82 22.05 -0.20
CA GLU A 293 -20.28 21.90 -0.14
C GLU A 293 -20.85 20.97 -1.23
N TYR A 294 -20.08 20.71 -2.30
CA TYR A 294 -20.45 19.83 -3.40
C TYR A 294 -20.43 18.34 -3.03
N ASN A 295 -20.04 17.95 -1.81
CA ASN A 295 -20.20 16.57 -1.36
C ASN A 295 -21.69 16.20 -1.38
N THR A 296 -22.10 15.45 -2.40
CA THR A 296 -23.53 15.24 -2.72
C THR A 296 -24.18 14.15 -1.89
N SER A 297 -23.37 13.25 -1.31
CA SER A 297 -23.83 12.03 -0.68
C SER A 297 -23.15 11.76 0.65
N SER A 298 -23.83 10.99 1.51
CA SER A 298 -23.25 10.51 2.78
C SER A 298 -21.98 9.70 2.55
N SER A 299 -21.90 8.93 1.47
CA SER A 299 -20.70 8.15 1.15
C SER A 299 -19.50 9.06 0.86
N GLN A 300 -19.68 10.11 0.05
CA GLN A 300 -18.60 11.05 -0.26
C GLN A 300 -18.14 11.80 0.99
N LEU A 301 -19.09 12.28 1.80
CA LEU A 301 -18.77 13.00 3.03
C LEU A 301 -18.04 12.12 4.07
N LYS A 302 -18.40 10.82 4.16
CA LYS A 302 -17.69 9.84 4.99
C LYS A 302 -16.26 9.61 4.51
N THR A 303 -16.09 9.32 3.21
CA THR A 303 -14.76 9.11 2.63
C THR A 303 -13.88 10.34 2.88
N ALA A 304 -14.38 11.54 2.57
CA ALA A 304 -13.66 12.78 2.81
C ALA A 304 -13.33 12.99 4.30
N ALA A 305 -14.31 12.86 5.20
CA ALA A 305 -14.07 13.01 6.64
C ALA A 305 -13.03 12.02 7.17
N GLY A 306 -13.08 10.76 6.74
CA GLY A 306 -12.11 9.74 7.13
C GLY A 306 -10.71 9.98 6.57
N HIS A 307 -10.62 10.38 5.29
CA HIS A 307 -9.38 10.68 4.56
C HIS A 307 -8.68 11.90 5.14
N GLU A 308 -9.36 13.06 5.19
CA GLU A 308 -8.76 14.30 5.65
C GLU A 308 -8.38 14.28 7.13
N LEU A 309 -9.17 13.59 7.97
CA LEU A 309 -8.82 13.37 9.37
C LEU A 309 -7.54 12.53 9.49
N PHE A 310 -7.35 11.54 8.62
CA PHE A 310 -6.15 10.72 8.68
C PHE A 310 -4.87 11.52 8.35
N HIS A 311 -4.95 12.50 7.46
CA HIS A 311 -3.84 13.44 7.27
C HIS A 311 -3.49 14.23 8.55
N ALA A 312 -4.48 14.60 9.37
CA ALA A 312 -4.20 15.24 10.66
C ALA A 312 -3.46 14.30 11.61
N ILE A 313 -3.77 13.00 11.58
CA ILE A 313 -3.07 11.96 12.34
C ILE A 313 -1.65 11.75 11.80
N GLN A 314 -1.45 11.68 10.48
CA GLN A 314 -0.11 11.54 9.87
C GLN A 314 0.83 12.69 10.28
N ASN A 315 0.29 13.91 10.39
CA ASN A 315 1.04 15.08 10.80
C ASN A 315 1.64 14.93 12.22
N GLU A 316 1.01 14.15 13.10
CA GLU A 316 1.54 13.83 14.43
C GLU A 316 2.82 12.99 14.41
N TYR A 317 3.14 12.38 13.25
CA TYR A 317 4.34 11.56 13.04
C TYR A 317 5.40 12.25 12.19
N LEU A 318 5.02 13.19 11.31
CA LEU A 318 5.93 13.76 10.31
C LEU A 318 6.53 15.12 10.71
N TRP A 319 6.10 15.68 11.85
CA TRP A 319 6.57 16.92 12.52
C TRP A 319 6.66 18.19 11.64
N SER A 320 6.38 18.10 10.35
CA SER A 320 6.55 19.17 9.37
C SER A 320 5.76 18.90 8.09
N ILE A 321 5.37 19.98 7.42
CA ILE A 321 4.80 19.96 6.07
C ILE A 321 5.75 19.31 5.07
N GLY A 322 7.07 19.53 5.24
CA GLY A 322 8.10 18.93 4.39
C GLY A 322 7.95 17.41 4.33
N GLY A 323 7.78 16.75 5.48
CA GLY A 323 7.57 15.31 5.54
C GLY A 323 6.35 14.84 4.73
N MET A 324 5.21 15.52 4.88
CA MET A 324 3.99 15.18 4.11
C MET A 324 4.09 15.49 2.62
N THR A 325 4.89 16.48 2.22
CA THR A 325 5.12 16.81 0.80
C THR A 325 6.04 15.81 0.13
N PHE A 326 7.14 15.43 0.77
CA PHE A 326 8.08 14.44 0.21
C PHE A 326 7.51 13.02 0.19
N LEU A 327 6.57 12.73 1.10
CA LEU A 327 5.88 11.45 1.20
C LEU A 327 4.49 11.48 0.57
N GLY A 328 4.23 12.39 -0.38
CA GLY A 328 2.89 12.65 -0.90
C GLY A 328 2.13 11.39 -1.28
N TRP A 329 2.68 10.55 -2.17
CA TRP A 329 2.01 9.31 -2.58
C TRP A 329 1.69 8.36 -1.41
N PHE A 330 2.59 8.26 -0.43
CA PHE A 330 2.41 7.36 0.72
C PHE A 330 1.39 7.94 1.71
N CYS A 331 1.39 9.26 1.90
CA CYS A 331 0.41 9.96 2.72
C CYS A 331 -0.99 9.81 2.10
N GLU A 332 -1.15 10.09 0.81
CA GLU A 332 -2.46 10.00 0.12
C GLU A 332 -2.96 8.55 0.06
N SER A 333 -2.10 7.58 -0.30
CA SER A 333 -2.50 6.17 -0.38
C SER A 333 -2.92 5.59 0.97
N THR A 334 -2.23 5.95 2.06
CA THR A 334 -2.61 5.49 3.40
C THR A 334 -3.81 6.23 3.95
N ALA A 335 -4.03 7.50 3.60
CA ALA A 335 -5.24 8.25 3.93
C ALA A 335 -6.48 7.71 3.21
N GLU A 336 -6.38 7.40 1.91
CA GLU A 336 -7.50 6.81 1.14
C GLU A 336 -7.83 5.42 1.66
N TYR A 337 -6.81 4.63 2.01
CA TYR A 337 -6.99 3.34 2.66
C TYR A 337 -7.71 3.48 4.01
N ALA A 338 -7.16 4.30 4.92
CA ALA A 338 -7.68 4.49 6.27
C ALA A 338 -9.11 5.06 6.24
N GLY A 339 -9.32 6.09 5.43
CA GLY A 339 -10.61 6.74 5.20
C GLY A 339 -11.66 5.82 4.61
N SER A 340 -11.28 4.74 3.93
CA SER A 340 -12.20 3.68 3.51
C SER A 340 -12.49 2.70 4.66
N ILE A 341 -11.44 2.17 5.30
CA ILE A 341 -11.55 1.06 6.26
C ILE A 341 -12.27 1.48 7.55
N VAL A 342 -12.16 2.75 7.93
CA VAL A 342 -12.79 3.32 9.12
C VAL A 342 -14.32 3.16 9.12
N TRP A 343 -14.92 2.96 7.95
CA TRP A 343 -16.36 2.72 7.76
C TRP A 343 -16.75 1.25 7.64
N GLY A 344 -15.81 0.33 7.88
CA GLY A 344 -16.04 -1.11 7.76
C GLY A 344 -16.00 -1.64 6.33
N THR A 345 -15.48 -0.88 5.37
CA THR A 345 -15.29 -1.41 4.01
C THR A 345 -14.17 -2.45 4.00
N SER A 346 -14.26 -3.44 3.12
CA SER A 346 -13.19 -4.44 2.94
C SER A 346 -12.07 -3.93 2.03
N GLN A 347 -12.29 -2.88 1.24
CA GLN A 347 -11.34 -2.36 0.25
C GLN A 347 -11.43 -0.82 0.13
N PRO A 348 -10.37 -0.17 -0.38
CA PRO A 348 -10.40 1.23 -0.78
C PRO A 348 -11.52 1.54 -1.77
N THR A 349 -12.07 2.75 -1.72
CA THR A 349 -13.25 3.12 -2.51
C THR A 349 -12.95 3.35 -4.00
N ARG A 350 -11.80 3.96 -4.32
CA ARG A 350 -11.40 4.19 -5.71
C ARG A 350 -10.99 2.88 -6.38
N ARG A 351 -11.58 2.57 -7.54
CA ARG A 351 -11.21 1.39 -8.34
C ARG A 351 -9.83 1.60 -8.98
N VAL A 352 -9.09 0.51 -9.22
CA VAL A 352 -7.80 0.59 -9.94
C VAL A 352 -8.07 0.79 -11.44
N PRO A 353 -7.51 1.82 -12.09
CA PRO A 353 -7.73 2.07 -13.49
C PRO A 353 -6.96 1.08 -14.37
N PRO A 354 -7.38 0.90 -15.63
CA PRO A 354 -6.53 0.31 -16.67
C PRO A 354 -5.17 1.02 -16.65
N LYS A 355 -4.06 0.29 -16.82
CA LYS A 355 -2.69 0.85 -16.85
C LYS A 355 -2.13 1.41 -15.52
N TYR A 356 -2.76 1.13 -14.37
CA TYR A 356 -2.19 1.49 -13.06
C TYR A 356 -0.71 1.07 -12.93
N PHE A 357 -0.40 -0.19 -13.25
CA PHE A 357 0.97 -0.71 -13.15
C PHE A 357 1.95 -0.17 -14.20
N SER A 358 1.47 0.57 -15.20
CA SER A 358 2.32 1.23 -16.18
C SER A 358 3.08 2.42 -15.57
N GLU A 359 2.62 2.94 -14.43
CA GLU A 359 3.33 3.95 -13.64
C GLU A 359 4.11 3.32 -12.48
N ARG A 360 5.05 4.09 -11.92
CA ARG A 360 5.77 3.66 -10.72
C ARG A 360 4.81 3.72 -9.54
N LEU A 361 4.94 2.79 -8.60
CA LEU A 361 4.16 2.75 -7.36
C LEU A 361 4.12 4.09 -6.58
N ASP A 362 5.21 4.85 -6.63
CA ASP A 362 5.40 6.15 -5.98
C ASP A 362 5.03 7.36 -6.86
N SER A 363 4.31 7.15 -7.97
CA SER A 363 3.87 8.23 -8.85
C SER A 363 2.69 9.00 -8.25
N GLU A 364 2.74 10.33 -8.32
CA GLU A 364 1.65 11.25 -7.90
C GLU A 364 0.89 11.82 -9.12
N LYS A 365 0.82 11.04 -10.20
CA LYS A 365 0.24 11.49 -11.48
C LYS A 365 -1.13 10.88 -11.66
N ASN A 366 -2.10 11.67 -12.13
CA ASN A 366 -3.44 11.19 -12.46
C ASN A 366 -4.08 10.38 -11.33
N GLU A 367 -3.97 10.86 -10.08
CA GLU A 367 -4.52 10.20 -8.89
C GLU A 367 -3.94 8.80 -8.59
N HIS A 368 -2.77 8.47 -9.14
CA HIS A 368 -2.13 7.16 -8.96
C HIS A 368 -1.91 6.81 -7.48
N GLU A 369 -1.58 7.81 -6.66
CA GLU A 369 -1.43 7.72 -5.22
C GLU A 369 -2.70 7.20 -4.52
N TYR A 370 -3.89 7.65 -4.92
CA TYR A 370 -5.13 7.15 -4.35
C TYR A 370 -5.40 5.70 -4.79
N HIS A 371 -5.06 5.34 -6.03
CA HIS A 371 -5.16 3.95 -6.48
C HIS A 371 -4.17 3.03 -5.77
N SER A 372 -3.01 3.55 -5.35
CA SER A 372 -2.02 2.84 -4.53
C SER A 372 -2.52 2.50 -3.13
N ALA A 373 -3.69 3.01 -2.68
CA ALA A 373 -4.37 2.52 -1.48
C ALA A 373 -4.68 1.00 -1.55
N HIS A 374 -4.82 0.42 -2.74
CA HIS A 374 -4.97 -1.03 -2.91
C HIS A 374 -3.68 -1.79 -2.63
N PHE A 375 -2.53 -1.18 -2.87
CA PHE A 375 -1.25 -1.75 -2.46
C PHE A 375 -1.11 -1.70 -0.93
N ILE A 376 -1.49 -0.59 -0.29
CA ILE A 376 -1.57 -0.51 1.17
C ILE A 376 -2.52 -1.58 1.73
N ASN A 377 -3.68 -1.77 1.11
CA ASN A 377 -4.60 -2.83 1.49
C ASN A 377 -3.99 -4.23 1.42
N HIS A 378 -3.22 -4.52 0.36
CA HIS A 378 -2.50 -5.78 0.21
C HIS A 378 -1.49 -5.98 1.35
N LEU A 379 -0.72 -4.94 1.69
CA LEU A 379 0.27 -5.00 2.77
C LEU A 379 -0.36 -5.19 4.16
N VAL A 380 -1.51 -4.57 4.41
CA VAL A 380 -2.21 -4.65 5.70
C VAL A 380 -2.92 -6.00 5.86
N GLY A 381 -3.47 -6.55 4.78
CA GLY A 381 -4.19 -7.81 4.77
C GLY A 381 -5.63 -7.73 5.30
N PRO A 382 -6.33 -8.88 5.38
CA PRO A 382 -7.70 -8.95 5.86
C PRO A 382 -7.79 -8.86 7.38
N GLY A 383 -8.95 -8.47 7.90
CA GLY A 383 -9.23 -8.40 9.34
C GLY A 383 -10.46 -7.55 9.65
N SER A 384 -10.79 -7.43 10.94
CA SER A 384 -11.74 -6.40 11.40
C SER A 384 -11.19 -4.99 11.16
N THR A 385 -12.06 -3.96 11.18
CA THR A 385 -11.64 -2.55 11.05
C THR A 385 -10.52 -2.20 12.01
N GLU A 386 -10.66 -2.52 13.30
CA GLU A 386 -9.64 -2.23 14.32
C GLU A 386 -8.32 -2.94 14.03
N GLN A 387 -8.35 -4.25 13.74
CA GLN A 387 -7.14 -5.02 13.41
C GLN A 387 -6.42 -4.43 12.19
N ARG A 388 -7.16 -4.04 11.16
CA ARG A 388 -6.60 -3.47 9.94
C ARG A 388 -5.99 -2.09 10.18
N LEU A 389 -6.64 -1.23 10.96
CA LEU A 389 -6.08 0.07 11.35
C LEU A 389 -4.83 -0.07 12.24
N ARG A 390 -4.77 -1.08 13.12
CA ARG A 390 -3.56 -1.42 13.91
C ARG A 390 -2.43 -1.95 13.02
N SER A 391 -2.74 -2.79 12.05
CA SER A 391 -1.77 -3.27 11.07
C SER A 391 -1.25 -2.15 10.17
N LEU A 392 -2.12 -1.23 9.74
CA LEU A 392 -1.73 0.00 9.04
C LEU A 392 -0.79 0.85 9.90
N ARG A 393 -1.10 1.03 11.18
CA ARG A 393 -0.23 1.75 12.12
C ARG A 393 1.15 1.11 12.20
N LYS A 394 1.21 -0.23 12.35
CA LYS A 394 2.47 -0.98 12.39
C LYS A 394 3.28 -0.80 11.10
N LEU A 395 2.62 -0.82 9.93
CA LEU A 395 3.26 -0.54 8.64
C LEU A 395 3.81 0.89 8.60
N TRP A 396 3.01 1.87 9.00
CA TRP A 396 3.37 3.29 9.02
C TRP A 396 4.57 3.57 9.93
N THR A 397 4.45 3.24 11.23
CA THR A 397 5.52 3.50 12.21
C THR A 397 6.75 2.64 11.92
N GLY A 398 6.57 1.37 11.54
CA GLY A 398 7.69 0.50 11.17
C GLY A 398 8.47 0.98 9.95
N THR A 399 7.80 1.69 9.04
CA THR A 399 8.46 2.33 7.88
C THR A 399 9.15 3.64 8.29
N LEU A 400 8.54 4.47 9.14
CA LEU A 400 9.11 5.76 9.53
C LEU A 400 10.20 5.69 10.62
N ASP A 401 10.02 4.85 11.64
CA ASP A 401 10.87 4.84 12.86
C ASP A 401 12.32 4.39 12.60
N ASN A 402 12.57 3.70 11.48
CA ASN A 402 13.87 3.09 11.19
C ASN A 402 14.83 4.00 10.43
N HIS A 403 14.40 5.20 10.04
CA HIS A 403 15.13 6.02 9.07
C HIS A 403 15.14 7.50 9.47
N GLY A 404 16.32 8.13 9.34
CA GLY A 404 16.41 9.58 9.45
C GLY A 404 15.58 10.25 8.35
N VAL A 405 15.16 11.49 8.58
CA VAL A 405 14.31 12.28 7.65
C VAL A 405 14.88 12.31 6.21
N THR A 406 16.21 12.24 6.06
CA THR A 406 16.89 12.19 4.75
C THR A 406 16.66 10.89 3.97
N ASP A 407 16.64 9.75 4.67
CA ASP A 407 16.39 8.44 4.07
C ASP A 407 14.89 8.25 3.78
N ALA A 408 14.03 8.98 4.51
CA ALA A 408 12.58 8.96 4.30
C ALA A 408 12.15 9.61 2.97
N LEU A 409 13.01 10.39 2.30
CA LEU A 409 12.70 10.95 0.98
C LEU A 409 12.46 9.86 -0.09
N ASP A 410 12.96 8.63 0.11
CA ASP A 410 12.56 7.44 -0.64
C ASP A 410 11.95 6.40 0.29
N ILE A 411 10.69 6.60 0.69
CA ILE A 411 9.95 5.73 1.60
C ILE A 411 9.89 4.26 1.18
N LEU A 412 10.16 3.95 -0.09
CA LEU A 412 10.16 2.59 -0.60
C LEU A 412 11.32 1.76 -0.04
N TYR A 413 12.47 2.38 0.26
CA TYR A 413 13.59 1.67 0.88
C TYR A 413 13.33 1.32 2.35
N PRO A 414 12.90 2.26 3.22
CA PRO A 414 12.40 1.96 4.55
C PRO A 414 11.31 0.88 4.57
N MET A 415 10.34 0.98 3.67
CA MET A 415 9.25 0.02 3.57
C MET A 415 9.79 -1.36 3.18
N HIS A 416 10.75 -1.44 2.26
CA HIS A 416 11.42 -2.68 1.93
C HIS A 416 12.10 -3.30 3.15
N GLN A 417 12.84 -2.53 3.95
CA GLN A 417 13.48 -3.04 5.16
C GLN A 417 12.46 -3.57 6.17
N PHE A 418 11.39 -2.81 6.43
CA PHE A 418 10.33 -3.21 7.35
C PHE A 418 9.66 -4.52 6.92
N LEU A 419 9.29 -4.63 5.64
CA LEU A 419 8.65 -5.82 5.09
C LEU A 419 9.58 -7.04 5.10
N SER A 420 10.87 -6.85 4.84
CA SER A 420 11.88 -7.92 4.92
C SER A 420 12.02 -8.44 6.35
N LYS A 421 12.13 -7.55 7.34
CA LYS A 421 12.22 -7.92 8.76
C LYS A 421 10.95 -8.58 9.29
N SER A 422 9.79 -8.22 8.74
CA SER A 422 8.49 -8.79 9.13
C SER A 422 8.21 -10.16 8.50
N GLY A 423 9.16 -10.75 7.76
CA GLY A 423 9.00 -12.06 7.10
C GLY A 423 8.23 -12.03 5.77
N GLY A 424 7.89 -10.83 5.26
CA GLY A 424 7.13 -10.65 4.02
C GLY A 424 7.96 -10.78 2.73
N GLY A 425 9.28 -11.02 2.83
CA GLY A 425 10.19 -11.09 1.68
C GLY A 425 10.47 -9.73 1.02
N GLY A 426 10.15 -8.63 1.70
CA GLY A 426 10.44 -7.28 1.26
C GLY A 426 9.52 -6.74 0.17
N LEU A 427 9.69 -5.46 -0.15
CA LEU A 427 8.83 -4.72 -1.07
C LEU A 427 8.72 -5.33 -2.48
N ASN A 428 9.78 -5.95 -3.01
CA ASN A 428 9.75 -6.55 -4.35
C ASN A 428 8.81 -7.75 -4.43
N ARG A 429 8.75 -8.57 -3.37
CA ARG A 429 7.83 -9.69 -3.29
C ARG A 429 6.39 -9.19 -3.13
N SER A 430 6.15 -8.28 -2.19
CA SER A 430 4.82 -7.71 -1.97
C SER A 430 4.27 -7.01 -3.21
N PHE A 431 5.10 -6.29 -3.97
CA PHE A 431 4.66 -5.67 -5.22
C PHE A 431 4.25 -6.72 -6.27
N LYS A 432 5.02 -7.81 -6.42
CA LYS A 432 4.67 -8.91 -7.33
C LYS A 432 3.36 -9.58 -6.93
N ASP A 433 3.21 -9.89 -5.64
CA ASP A 433 2.00 -10.51 -5.11
C ASP A 433 0.78 -9.60 -5.31
N HIS A 434 0.94 -8.30 -5.10
CA HIS A 434 -0.10 -7.31 -5.39
C HIS A 434 -0.48 -7.25 -6.87
N VAL A 435 0.49 -7.25 -7.80
CA VAL A 435 0.21 -7.30 -9.24
C VAL A 435 -0.63 -8.53 -9.58
N TYR A 436 -0.31 -9.70 -9.03
CA TYR A 436 -1.08 -10.91 -9.27
C TYR A 436 -2.47 -10.88 -8.64
N GLU A 437 -2.60 -10.34 -7.42
CA GLU A 437 -3.90 -10.18 -6.77
C GLU A 437 -4.83 -9.27 -7.59
N VAL A 438 -4.31 -8.13 -8.04
CA VAL A 438 -5.10 -7.17 -8.82
C VAL A 438 -5.39 -7.71 -10.22
N CYS A 439 -4.47 -8.41 -10.88
CA CYS A 439 -4.72 -8.96 -12.21
C CYS A 439 -5.63 -10.20 -12.19
N PHE A 440 -5.53 -11.07 -11.18
CA PHE A 440 -6.09 -12.42 -11.26
C PHE A 440 -7.01 -12.81 -10.11
N GLY A 441 -7.03 -12.05 -9.02
CA GLY A 441 -7.88 -12.32 -7.85
C GLY A 441 -9.37 -12.09 -8.15
N ALA A 442 -10.23 -12.98 -7.63
CA ALA A 442 -11.69 -12.84 -7.75
C ALA A 442 -12.22 -11.50 -7.23
N ASN A 443 -11.59 -10.95 -6.20
CA ASN A 443 -11.96 -9.68 -5.59
C ASN A 443 -11.12 -8.50 -6.13
N SER A 444 -10.59 -8.63 -7.35
CA SER A 444 -9.70 -7.61 -7.90
C SER A 444 -10.39 -6.23 -7.96
N PRO A 445 -9.68 -5.17 -7.53
CA PRO A 445 -10.22 -3.82 -7.46
C PRO A 445 -10.24 -3.09 -8.81
N MET A 446 -9.76 -3.70 -9.90
CA MET A 446 -9.76 -3.05 -11.20
C MET A 446 -11.18 -2.71 -11.66
N SER A 447 -11.35 -1.49 -12.16
CA SER A 447 -12.59 -1.02 -12.77
C SER A 447 -12.95 -1.90 -13.98
N SER A 448 -14.14 -2.48 -13.98
CA SER A 448 -14.71 -3.09 -15.18
C SER A 448 -15.18 -1.94 -16.07
N GLY A 449 -14.40 -1.58 -17.09
CA GLY A 449 -14.85 -0.61 -18.08
C GLY A 449 -16.11 -1.15 -18.77
N THR A 450 -17.27 -0.53 -18.53
CA THR A 450 -18.57 -0.84 -19.15
C THR A 450 -19.05 -2.30 -19.05
N SER A 451 -20.25 -2.47 -18.46
CA SER A 451 -21.06 -3.70 -18.37
C SER A 451 -20.61 -4.94 -19.18
N PRO A 452 -20.46 -6.12 -18.55
CA PRO A 452 -19.97 -7.35 -19.16
C PRO A 452 -21.02 -7.96 -20.09
N SER A 453 -21.30 -7.35 -21.24
CA SER A 453 -21.94 -8.05 -22.35
C SER A 453 -20.87 -8.80 -23.13
N SER A 454 -20.78 -10.11 -22.86
CA SER A 454 -20.11 -11.17 -23.64
C SER A 454 -18.58 -11.27 -23.62
N ASN A 455 -18.09 -12.35 -22.97
CA ASN A 455 -16.90 -13.17 -23.30
C ASN A 455 -15.54 -12.50 -23.58
N ARG A 456 -15.32 -11.27 -23.14
CA ARG A 456 -13.99 -10.66 -23.17
C ARG A 456 -13.30 -10.86 -21.82
N PRO A 457 -12.01 -11.25 -21.82
CA PRO A 457 -11.22 -11.09 -20.61
C PRO A 457 -11.21 -9.59 -20.28
N PRO A 458 -10.82 -9.15 -19.08
CA PRO A 458 -10.69 -7.73 -18.86
C PRO A 458 -9.51 -7.20 -19.72
N VAL A 459 -9.79 -6.81 -20.97
CA VAL A 459 -8.85 -6.22 -21.93
C VAL A 459 -8.28 -4.94 -21.35
N GLU A 460 -9.00 -4.34 -20.39
CA GLU A 460 -8.57 -3.21 -19.59
C GLU A 460 -7.24 -3.46 -18.86
N MET A 461 -6.90 -4.72 -18.54
CA MET A 461 -5.62 -5.04 -17.89
C MET A 461 -4.44 -5.01 -18.84
N ALA A 462 -4.67 -5.40 -20.10
CA ALA A 462 -3.61 -5.66 -21.05
C ALA A 462 -3.29 -4.41 -21.84
N GLU A 463 -2.04 -3.96 -21.80
CA GLU A 463 -1.60 -2.82 -22.62
C GLU A 463 -1.57 -3.17 -24.12
N GLY A 464 -1.48 -4.47 -24.42
CA GLY A 464 -1.53 -4.99 -25.78
C GLY A 464 -2.03 -6.44 -25.77
N TRP A 465 -2.58 -6.88 -26.91
CA TRP A 465 -3.05 -8.24 -27.06
C TRP A 465 -2.74 -8.79 -28.44
N ALA A 466 -2.59 -10.11 -28.51
CA ALA A 466 -2.39 -10.84 -29.75
C ALA A 466 -3.50 -11.88 -29.93
N LEU A 467 -3.98 -12.01 -31.17
CA LEU A 467 -4.90 -13.08 -31.57
C LEU A 467 -4.19 -14.00 -32.55
N LEU A 468 -3.99 -15.24 -32.16
CA LEU A 468 -3.56 -16.28 -33.08
C LEU A 468 -4.80 -16.81 -33.82
N LYS A 469 -5.03 -16.37 -35.06
CA LYS A 469 -6.22 -16.79 -35.83
C LYS A 469 -6.15 -18.27 -36.21
N ALA A 470 -7.30 -18.88 -36.46
CA ALA A 470 -7.45 -20.33 -36.65
C ALA A 470 -6.51 -20.91 -37.73
N ASN A 471 -6.24 -20.14 -38.78
CA ASN A 471 -5.43 -20.51 -39.94
C ASN A 471 -4.03 -19.87 -39.96
N GLU A 472 -3.63 -19.14 -38.92
CA GLU A 472 -2.32 -18.49 -38.84
C GLU A 472 -1.37 -19.27 -37.94
N THR A 473 -0.09 -19.37 -38.32
CA THR A 473 0.96 -20.04 -37.50
C THR A 473 1.65 -19.08 -36.52
N SER A 474 1.41 -17.78 -36.65
CA SER A 474 1.93 -16.76 -35.74
C SER A 474 0.99 -15.56 -35.67
N ALA A 475 0.99 -14.85 -34.54
CA ALA A 475 0.31 -13.58 -34.39
C ALA A 475 1.33 -12.42 -34.41
N PRO A 476 0.88 -11.17 -34.66
CA PRO A 476 1.75 -10.00 -34.56
C PRO A 476 2.51 -9.98 -33.24
N GLY A 477 3.82 -9.75 -33.31
CA GLY A 477 4.65 -9.63 -32.11
C GLY A 477 4.24 -8.42 -31.27
N LEU A 478 4.33 -8.56 -29.96
CA LEU A 478 4.09 -7.46 -29.03
C LEU A 478 5.44 -6.93 -28.54
N ILE A 479 5.62 -5.61 -28.48
CA ILE A 479 6.82 -4.96 -27.96
C ILE A 479 6.44 -4.13 -26.74
N MET A 480 7.31 -4.13 -25.73
CA MET A 480 7.07 -3.60 -24.42
C MET A 480 8.30 -2.88 -23.90
N MET A 481 8.08 -1.64 -23.46
CA MET A 481 9.05 -0.89 -22.68
C MET A 481 8.60 -0.83 -21.22
N LEU A 482 9.35 -1.44 -20.30
CA LEU A 482 9.23 -1.17 -18.87
C LEU A 482 10.31 -0.19 -18.47
N LYS A 483 9.94 1.01 -18.02
CA LYS A 483 10.87 2.04 -17.57
C LYS A 483 10.81 2.18 -16.06
N GLY A 484 11.94 2.09 -15.38
CA GLY A 484 12.01 2.33 -13.93
C GLY A 484 11.51 1.17 -13.08
N ASN A 485 11.54 1.39 -11.76
CA ASN A 485 11.26 0.41 -10.72
C ASN A 485 9.77 0.30 -10.40
N ARG A 486 9.38 -0.89 -9.91
CA ARG A 486 8.05 -1.21 -9.39
C ARG A 486 6.95 -0.85 -10.39
N ARG A 487 7.13 -1.34 -11.61
CA ARG A 487 6.15 -1.29 -12.70
C ARG A 487 5.81 -2.70 -13.13
N ALA A 488 4.62 -2.88 -13.68
CA ALA A 488 4.24 -4.11 -14.36
C ALA A 488 3.46 -3.83 -15.63
N LYS A 489 3.59 -4.73 -16.59
CA LYS A 489 2.83 -4.72 -17.82
C LYS A 489 2.25 -6.08 -18.07
N VAL A 490 1.06 -6.08 -18.66
CA VAL A 490 0.31 -7.30 -18.96
C VAL A 490 0.03 -7.33 -20.45
N TRP A 491 0.35 -8.46 -21.08
CA TRP A 491 -0.13 -8.80 -22.40
C TRP A 491 -1.17 -9.91 -22.32
N ALA A 492 -2.14 -9.88 -23.22
CA ALA A 492 -3.10 -10.96 -23.40
C ALA A 492 -2.87 -11.67 -24.74
N VAL A 493 -2.96 -12.98 -24.74
CA VAL A 493 -2.92 -13.83 -25.93
C VAL A 493 -4.17 -14.68 -25.95
N ARG A 494 -4.86 -14.66 -27.09
CA ARG A 494 -5.97 -15.57 -27.40
C ARG A 494 -5.65 -16.33 -28.67
N ALA A 495 -6.30 -17.48 -28.83
CA ALA A 495 -6.29 -18.19 -30.09
C ALA A 495 -7.70 -18.53 -30.52
N GLN A 496 -7.97 -18.34 -31.81
CA GLN A 496 -9.13 -18.97 -32.43
C GLN A 496 -8.83 -20.45 -32.67
N MET A 497 -9.80 -21.30 -32.39
CA MET A 497 -9.67 -22.73 -32.60
C MET A 497 -9.81 -23.05 -34.11
N PRO A 498 -8.92 -23.87 -34.69
CA PRO A 498 -9.17 -24.47 -36.01
C PRO A 498 -10.46 -25.31 -35.98
N ASP A 499 -11.15 -25.42 -37.12
CA ASP A 499 -12.45 -26.10 -37.21
C ASP A 499 -12.49 -27.43 -36.44
N LYS A 500 -13.48 -27.56 -35.55
CA LYS A 500 -13.76 -28.73 -34.70
C LYS A 500 -12.73 -29.02 -33.60
N GLN A 501 -11.67 -28.22 -33.45
CA GLN A 501 -10.76 -28.33 -32.31
C GLN A 501 -11.35 -27.60 -31.10
N LYS A 502 -11.20 -28.18 -29.91
CA LYS A 502 -11.60 -27.53 -28.63
C LYS A 502 -10.44 -26.84 -27.93
N THR A 503 -9.23 -27.12 -28.38
CA THR A 503 -7.98 -26.73 -27.72
C THR A 503 -6.91 -26.48 -28.77
N ARG A 504 -6.00 -25.56 -28.51
CA ARG A 504 -4.89 -25.24 -29.41
C ARG A 504 -3.56 -25.09 -28.67
N PRO A 505 -2.48 -25.73 -29.15
CA PRO A 505 -1.14 -25.46 -28.63
C PRO A 505 -0.67 -24.07 -29.07
N VAL A 506 -0.15 -23.29 -28.12
CA VAL A 506 0.38 -21.95 -28.30
C VAL A 506 1.79 -21.91 -27.74
N LYS A 507 2.74 -21.47 -28.56
CA LYS A 507 4.12 -21.22 -28.17
C LYS A 507 4.31 -19.73 -27.92
N LEU A 508 4.85 -19.40 -26.75
CA LEU A 508 5.21 -18.05 -26.36
C LEU A 508 6.73 -17.95 -26.25
N THR A 509 7.33 -17.00 -26.97
CA THR A 509 8.76 -16.72 -26.87
C THR A 509 8.98 -15.27 -26.45
N VAL A 510 9.60 -15.07 -25.28
CA VAL A 510 9.99 -13.75 -24.78
C VAL A 510 11.43 -13.45 -25.18
N LYS A 511 11.63 -12.36 -25.93
CA LYS A 511 12.95 -11.84 -26.30
C LYS A 511 13.27 -10.56 -25.51
N GLY A 512 14.56 -10.25 -25.37
CA GLY A 512 15.08 -9.14 -24.57
C GLY A 512 15.68 -9.60 -23.24
N GLU A 513 16.38 -8.73 -22.53
CA GLU A 513 17.12 -9.11 -21.32
C GLU A 513 16.20 -9.18 -20.09
N LEU A 514 16.15 -10.36 -19.45
CA LEU A 514 15.46 -10.58 -18.18
C LEU A 514 16.49 -10.59 -17.03
N HIS A 515 17.02 -9.42 -16.69
CA HIS A 515 17.91 -9.32 -15.53
C HIS A 515 17.17 -9.65 -14.23
N GLY A 516 17.89 -9.97 -13.14
CA GLY A 516 17.31 -10.53 -11.90
C GLY A 516 16.17 -9.74 -11.21
N ASN A 517 15.96 -8.47 -11.57
CA ASN A 517 14.84 -7.65 -11.07
C ASN A 517 13.61 -7.62 -12.00
N ILE A 518 13.68 -8.26 -13.16
CA ILE A 518 12.60 -8.35 -14.14
C ILE A 518 12.14 -9.79 -14.21
N THR A 519 10.88 -10.01 -13.91
CA THR A 519 10.25 -11.33 -14.00
C THR A 519 9.16 -11.31 -15.05
N ALA A 520 9.20 -12.27 -15.98
CA ALA A 520 8.11 -12.52 -16.91
C ALA A 520 7.46 -13.87 -16.56
N THR A 521 6.13 -13.91 -16.53
CA THR A 521 5.35 -15.11 -16.17
C THR A 521 4.15 -15.28 -17.09
N ALA A 522 3.80 -16.52 -17.43
CA ALA A 522 2.60 -16.85 -18.20
C ALA A 522 1.51 -17.47 -17.31
N HIS A 523 0.29 -16.93 -17.42
CA HIS A 523 -0.89 -17.34 -16.67
C HIS A 523 -2.01 -17.69 -17.63
N VAL A 524 -2.69 -18.82 -17.42
CA VAL A 524 -3.86 -19.19 -18.25
C VAL A 524 -5.11 -19.02 -17.41
N LEU A 525 -6.03 -18.14 -17.83
CA LEU A 525 -7.34 -17.99 -17.21
C LEU A 525 -8.38 -18.76 -18.00
N ALA A 526 -8.96 -19.78 -17.37
CA ALA A 526 -10.02 -20.58 -17.95
C ALA A 526 -11.26 -19.71 -18.22
N GLY A 527 -11.73 -19.65 -19.46
CA GLY A 527 -12.85 -18.78 -19.84
C GLY A 527 -12.59 -17.27 -19.64
N GLY A 528 -11.33 -16.86 -19.42
CA GLY A 528 -10.98 -15.48 -19.07
C GLY A 528 -11.45 -15.03 -17.67
N ALA A 529 -11.94 -15.94 -16.83
CA ALA A 529 -12.48 -15.60 -15.52
C ALA A 529 -11.39 -15.45 -14.45
N ARG A 530 -11.51 -14.42 -13.60
CA ARG A 530 -10.70 -14.29 -12.38
C ARG A 530 -11.07 -15.40 -11.38
N SER A 531 -10.10 -15.87 -10.60
CA SER A 531 -10.29 -17.01 -9.70
C SER A 531 -10.24 -16.60 -8.23
N SER A 532 -11.05 -17.24 -7.38
CA SER A 532 -10.96 -17.10 -5.92
C SER A 532 -9.73 -17.79 -5.35
N ARG A 533 -9.12 -18.69 -6.10
CA ARG A 533 -7.83 -19.31 -5.78
C ARG A 533 -6.71 -18.47 -6.35
N ALA A 534 -5.61 -18.36 -5.60
CA ALA A 534 -4.38 -17.75 -6.10
C ALA A 534 -4.01 -18.39 -7.45
N VAL A 535 -4.03 -17.58 -8.52
CA VAL A 535 -3.62 -18.02 -9.84
C VAL A 535 -2.10 -18.15 -9.78
N LYS A 536 -1.63 -19.39 -9.68
CA LYS A 536 -0.21 -19.67 -9.75
C LYS A 536 0.25 -19.45 -11.19
N PRO A 537 1.42 -18.80 -11.41
CA PRO A 537 2.07 -18.82 -12.71
C PRO A 537 2.15 -20.25 -13.21
N ARG A 538 1.69 -20.50 -14.44
CA ARG A 538 1.89 -21.82 -15.04
C ARG A 538 3.35 -22.00 -15.45
N HIS A 539 3.98 -20.91 -15.90
CA HIS A 539 5.37 -20.92 -16.36
C HIS A 539 6.08 -19.60 -16.01
N PHE A 540 7.38 -19.73 -15.77
CA PHE A 540 8.31 -18.62 -15.58
C PHE A 540 9.22 -18.53 -16.81
N PHE A 541 9.44 -17.32 -17.30
CA PHE A 541 10.49 -17.07 -18.28
C PHE A 541 11.77 -16.70 -17.54
N THR A 542 12.87 -17.36 -17.89
CA THR A 542 14.21 -17.09 -17.35
C THR A 542 15.19 -16.88 -18.50
N ASP A 543 16.42 -16.46 -18.21
CA ASP A 543 17.47 -16.37 -19.23
C ASP A 543 17.69 -17.70 -19.96
N ALA A 544 17.58 -18.82 -19.23
CA ALA A 544 17.69 -20.18 -19.77
C ALA A 544 16.40 -20.70 -20.42
N GLN A 545 15.23 -20.21 -20.01
CA GLN A 545 13.92 -20.64 -20.49
C GLN A 545 13.12 -19.46 -21.04
N ARG A 546 13.35 -19.16 -22.33
CA ARG A 546 12.68 -18.07 -23.05
C ARG A 546 11.41 -18.48 -23.77
N GLU A 547 11.15 -19.78 -23.85
CA GLU A 547 10.06 -20.35 -24.61
C GLU A 547 9.17 -21.21 -23.70
N VAL A 548 7.86 -21.07 -23.90
CA VAL A 548 6.85 -21.83 -23.18
C VAL A 548 5.81 -22.33 -24.19
N ASN A 549 5.52 -23.62 -24.16
CA ASN A 549 4.40 -24.21 -24.87
C ASN A 549 3.22 -24.38 -23.91
N LEU A 550 2.04 -23.97 -24.33
CA LEU A 550 0.80 -24.02 -23.59
C LEU A 550 -0.27 -24.67 -24.44
N VAL A 551 -1.26 -25.30 -23.82
CA VAL A 551 -2.51 -25.64 -24.52
C VAL A 551 -3.65 -24.85 -23.90
N ILE A 552 -4.41 -24.17 -24.75
CA ILE A 552 -5.51 -23.30 -24.35
C ILE A 552 -6.81 -23.71 -25.02
N ALA A 553 -7.93 -23.62 -24.31
CA ALA A 553 -9.27 -23.85 -24.84
C ALA A 553 -9.85 -22.60 -25.55
N GLU A 554 -10.98 -22.75 -26.24
CA GLU A 554 -11.63 -21.69 -27.05
C GLU A 554 -11.87 -20.38 -26.29
N ASP A 555 -12.28 -20.46 -25.02
CA ASP A 555 -12.56 -19.28 -24.18
C ASP A 555 -11.39 -18.86 -23.28
N ASP A 556 -10.28 -19.61 -23.30
CA ASP A 556 -9.13 -19.32 -22.46
C ASP A 556 -8.39 -18.07 -22.96
N ALA A 557 -7.73 -17.40 -22.03
CA ALA A 557 -6.77 -16.35 -22.34
C ALA A 557 -5.45 -16.63 -21.61
N VAL A 558 -4.34 -16.42 -22.31
CA VAL A 558 -3.01 -16.41 -21.69
C VAL A 558 -2.61 -14.98 -21.40
N TYR A 559 -2.14 -14.74 -20.20
CA TYR A 559 -1.60 -13.47 -19.79
C TYR A 559 -0.11 -13.60 -19.54
N VAL A 560 0.67 -12.78 -20.24
CA VAL A 560 2.09 -12.63 -19.97
C VAL A 560 2.26 -11.39 -19.11
N VAL A 561 2.59 -11.60 -17.84
CA VAL A 561 2.83 -10.52 -16.87
C VAL A 561 4.32 -10.34 -16.73
N VAL A 562 4.78 -9.13 -17.03
CA VAL A 562 6.17 -8.71 -16.85
C VAL A 562 6.21 -7.68 -15.74
N ILE A 563 7.02 -7.93 -14.72
CA ILE A 563 7.16 -7.08 -13.53
C ILE A 563 8.61 -6.66 -13.43
N ASN A 564 8.87 -5.36 -13.35
CA ASN A 564 10.19 -4.80 -13.09
C ASN A 564 10.22 -4.22 -11.68
N THR A 565 11.01 -4.83 -10.79
CA THR A 565 11.23 -4.33 -9.42
C THR A 565 12.54 -3.53 -9.29
N GLY A 566 13.30 -3.36 -10.36
CA GLY A 566 14.61 -2.69 -10.37
C GLY A 566 14.60 -1.38 -11.16
N GLY A 567 15.65 -0.55 -11.01
CA GLY A 567 15.71 0.77 -11.66
C GLY A 567 16.01 0.75 -13.16
N ARG A 568 16.56 -0.35 -13.70
CA ARG A 568 16.95 -0.44 -15.12
C ARG A 568 15.71 -0.66 -15.99
N ALA A 569 15.60 0.11 -17.07
CA ALA A 569 14.58 -0.13 -18.07
C ALA A 569 14.85 -1.43 -18.83
N ALA A 570 13.79 -2.05 -19.37
CA ALA A 570 13.91 -3.19 -20.25
C ALA A 570 12.93 -3.09 -21.42
N GLU A 571 13.44 -3.49 -22.59
CA GLU A 571 12.68 -3.71 -23.79
C GLU A 571 12.50 -5.21 -23.99
N LEU A 572 11.25 -5.67 -23.95
CA LEU A 572 10.92 -7.06 -24.21
C LEU A 572 10.00 -7.15 -25.42
N SER A 573 10.13 -8.23 -26.18
CA SER A 573 9.13 -8.59 -27.19
C SER A 573 8.59 -9.99 -26.95
N LEU A 574 7.28 -10.15 -27.16
CA LEU A 574 6.59 -11.43 -27.10
C LEU A 574 6.24 -11.85 -28.52
N LYS A 575 6.82 -12.98 -28.94
CA LYS A 575 6.42 -13.69 -30.15
C LYS A 575 5.39 -14.75 -29.77
N VAL A 576 4.28 -14.79 -30.50
CA VAL A 576 3.19 -15.74 -30.31
C VAL A 576 3.09 -16.60 -31.56
N GLU A 577 3.25 -17.91 -31.39
CA GLU A 577 3.24 -18.88 -32.48
C GLU A 577 2.32 -20.05 -32.15
N GLN A 578 1.92 -20.78 -33.19
CA GLN A 578 1.34 -22.10 -33.02
C GLN A 578 2.40 -23.02 -32.44
N GLY A 579 2.10 -23.60 -31.27
CA GLY A 579 2.97 -24.58 -30.66
C GLY A 579 2.87 -25.93 -31.35
N GLU A 580 3.87 -26.78 -31.13
CA GLU A 580 3.71 -28.21 -31.39
C GLU A 580 2.95 -28.82 -30.21
N ALA A 581 1.99 -29.71 -30.49
CA ALA A 581 1.34 -30.45 -29.43
C ALA A 581 2.37 -31.40 -28.80
N SER A 582 2.97 -31.01 -27.68
CA SER A 582 3.85 -31.94 -26.97
C SER A 582 3.00 -33.05 -26.36
N MET A 583 3.56 -34.26 -26.32
CA MET A 583 2.89 -35.40 -25.72
C MET A 583 2.58 -35.16 -24.23
N LEU A 584 3.48 -34.44 -23.53
CA LEU A 584 3.23 -34.01 -22.15
C LEU A 584 2.02 -33.08 -22.08
N ASP A 585 1.91 -32.10 -22.97
CA ASP A 585 0.78 -31.17 -22.92
C ASP A 585 -0.55 -31.89 -23.14
N ALA A 586 -0.59 -32.88 -24.05
CA ALA A 586 -1.76 -33.74 -24.21
C ALA A 586 -2.09 -34.54 -22.94
N LEU A 587 -1.10 -34.97 -22.17
CA LEU A 587 -1.26 -35.68 -20.89
C LEU A 587 -1.70 -34.75 -19.74
N HIS A 588 -1.25 -33.50 -19.74
CA HIS A 588 -1.67 -32.48 -18.78
C HIS A 588 -3.16 -32.09 -18.91
N MET A 589 -3.77 -32.36 -20.07
CA MET A 589 -5.21 -32.14 -20.30
C MET A 589 -6.09 -33.32 -19.88
N CYS A 590 -5.50 -34.47 -19.56
CA CYS A 590 -6.25 -35.64 -19.10
C CYS A 590 -6.53 -35.52 -17.60
N ASN A 591 -7.76 -35.15 -17.22
CA ASN A 591 -8.22 -35.20 -15.82
C ASN A 591 -8.24 -36.62 -15.24
N SER A 592 -8.17 -37.63 -16.11
CA SER A 592 -8.07 -39.03 -15.76
C SER A 592 -7.26 -39.80 -16.81
N PHE A 593 -6.48 -40.78 -16.38
CA PHE A 593 -5.87 -41.76 -17.28
C PHE A 593 -5.83 -43.15 -16.65
N LEU A 594 -5.69 -44.13 -17.53
CA LEU A 594 -5.55 -45.53 -17.16
C LEU A 594 -4.06 -45.84 -16.99
N VAL A 595 -3.63 -46.08 -15.75
CA VAL A 595 -2.30 -46.63 -15.47
C VAL A 595 -2.38 -48.14 -15.55
N SER A 596 -1.64 -48.74 -16.46
CA SER A 596 -1.51 -50.19 -16.54
C SER A 596 -0.23 -50.63 -15.82
N LEU A 597 -0.36 -51.18 -14.62
CA LEU A 597 0.75 -51.84 -13.93
C LEU A 597 0.83 -53.30 -14.41
N SER A 598 2.01 -53.75 -14.80
CA SER A 598 2.26 -55.15 -15.13
C SER A 598 3.22 -55.74 -14.11
N ALA A 599 2.77 -56.71 -13.31
CA ALA A 599 3.61 -57.47 -12.39
C ALA A 599 3.92 -58.82 -13.02
N THR A 600 5.21 -59.18 -13.10
CA THR A 600 5.59 -60.55 -13.46
C THR A 600 5.88 -61.29 -12.17
N HIS A 601 5.04 -62.28 -11.85
CA HIS A 601 5.22 -63.13 -10.69
C HIS A 601 6.47 -64.02 -10.86
N PRO A 602 7.07 -64.50 -9.75
CA PRO A 602 8.25 -65.37 -9.79
C PRO A 602 8.09 -66.64 -10.63
N ASN A 603 6.85 -67.08 -10.87
CA ASN A 603 6.53 -68.23 -11.73
C ASN A 603 6.31 -67.85 -13.21
N GLY A 604 6.61 -66.62 -13.62
CA GLY A 604 6.46 -66.14 -14.99
C GLY A 604 5.06 -65.63 -15.36
N TYR A 605 4.08 -65.68 -14.44
CA TYR A 605 2.73 -65.15 -14.69
C TYR A 605 2.75 -63.62 -14.74
N LYS A 606 2.22 -63.02 -15.81
CA LYS A 606 2.09 -61.57 -15.94
C LYS A 606 0.68 -61.14 -15.55
N GLU A 607 0.56 -60.41 -14.45
CA GLU A 607 -0.67 -59.78 -14.00
C GLU A 607 -0.71 -58.33 -14.46
N LYS A 608 -1.76 -57.93 -15.17
CA LYS A 608 -1.95 -56.55 -15.65
C LYS A 608 -3.08 -55.90 -14.87
N ILE A 609 -2.75 -54.96 -14.00
CA ILE A 609 -3.72 -54.18 -13.22
C ILE A 609 -3.91 -52.83 -13.93
N ILE A 610 -5.14 -52.56 -14.37
CA ILE A 610 -5.50 -51.26 -14.96
C ILE A 610 -6.19 -50.43 -13.87
N ILE A 611 -5.60 -49.29 -13.56
CA ILE A 611 -6.08 -48.37 -12.52
C ILE A 611 -6.53 -47.08 -13.19
N THR A 612 -7.77 -46.68 -12.93
CA THR A 612 -8.24 -45.34 -13.30
C THR A 612 -7.81 -44.36 -12.22
N CYS A 613 -6.90 -43.46 -12.59
CA CYS A 613 -6.42 -42.38 -11.75
C CYS A 613 -7.22 -41.11 -12.07
N GLU A 614 -7.63 -40.37 -11.04
CA GLU A 614 -8.34 -39.08 -11.13
C GLU A 614 -7.51 -37.98 -10.47
N ASN A 615 -7.86 -36.71 -10.72
CA ASN A 615 -7.20 -35.54 -10.15
C ASN A 615 -5.68 -35.50 -10.35
N VAL A 616 -5.21 -35.94 -11.53
CA VAL A 616 -3.77 -36.05 -11.76
C VAL A 616 -3.11 -34.68 -11.75
N ARG A 617 -2.04 -34.55 -10.97
CA ARG A 617 -1.13 -33.41 -10.95
C ARG A 617 0.25 -33.85 -11.42
N TRP A 618 0.69 -33.25 -12.51
CA TRP A 618 2.00 -33.49 -13.10
C TRP A 618 3.06 -32.56 -12.51
N HIS A 619 4.29 -33.08 -12.35
CA HIS A 619 5.49 -32.40 -11.88
C HIS A 619 6.64 -32.76 -12.84
N GLY A 620 6.74 -32.04 -13.96
CA GLY A 620 7.62 -32.42 -15.06
C GLY A 620 7.23 -33.76 -15.70
N THR A 621 8.15 -34.71 -15.78
CA THR A 621 7.91 -36.08 -16.30
C THR A 621 7.29 -37.03 -15.28
N THR A 622 7.01 -36.55 -14.06
CA THR A 622 6.38 -37.32 -12.98
C THR A 622 4.96 -36.84 -12.70
N PHE A 623 4.14 -37.67 -12.06
CA PHE A 623 2.80 -37.27 -11.65
C PHE A 623 2.42 -37.81 -10.28
N THR A 624 1.43 -37.16 -9.67
CA THR A 624 0.68 -37.61 -8.50
C THR A 624 -0.79 -37.69 -8.86
N ALA A 625 -1.48 -38.76 -8.48
CA ALA A 625 -2.90 -38.90 -8.74
C ALA A 625 -3.63 -39.56 -7.58
N ASP A 626 -4.94 -39.30 -7.50
CA ASP A 626 -5.83 -39.98 -6.57
C ASP A 626 -6.44 -41.21 -7.27
N PHE A 627 -6.64 -42.30 -6.53
CA PHE A 627 -7.39 -43.43 -7.06
C PHE A 627 -8.87 -43.09 -7.17
N SER A 628 -9.50 -43.43 -8.30
CA SER A 628 -10.96 -43.44 -8.40
C SER A 628 -11.60 -44.33 -7.33
N GLU A 629 -12.84 -44.03 -6.95
CA GLU A 629 -13.59 -44.78 -5.92
C GLU A 629 -13.69 -46.28 -6.22
N ALA A 630 -13.74 -46.64 -7.51
CA ALA A 630 -13.72 -48.03 -7.98
C ALA A 630 -12.37 -48.74 -7.70
N GLY A 631 -11.24 -48.02 -7.84
CA GLY A 631 -9.91 -48.54 -7.51
C GLY A 631 -9.71 -48.78 -6.01
N GLN A 632 -10.32 -47.94 -5.15
CA GLN A 632 -10.30 -48.12 -3.70
C GLN A 632 -11.17 -49.31 -3.25
N LYS A 633 -12.29 -49.58 -3.93
CA LYS A 633 -13.20 -50.70 -3.64
C LYS A 633 -12.67 -52.08 -4.05
N ALA A 634 -11.71 -52.16 -4.98
CA ALA A 634 -11.14 -53.41 -5.50
C ALA A 634 -10.10 -54.10 -4.58
N GLY A 635 -9.94 -53.67 -3.33
CA GLY A 635 -9.11 -54.38 -2.34
C GLY A 635 -7.68 -53.86 -2.18
N LEU A 636 -7.31 -52.77 -2.88
CA LEU A 636 -6.11 -51.97 -2.57
C LEU A 636 -6.35 -51.14 -1.28
N ARG A 637 -6.67 -51.80 -0.17
CA ARG A 637 -6.75 -51.16 1.15
C ARG A 637 -5.35 -51.10 1.75
N THR A 638 -4.66 -49.99 1.54
CA THR A 638 -3.73 -49.46 2.55
C THR A 638 -4.56 -48.91 3.71
N THR A 639 -4.08 -49.00 4.94
CA THR A 639 -4.82 -48.57 6.14
C THR A 639 -4.95 -47.05 6.29
N ASP A 640 -4.61 -46.28 5.25
CA ASP A 640 -4.66 -44.82 5.25
C ASP A 640 -5.46 -44.28 4.05
N THR A 641 -6.53 -43.54 4.35
CA THR A 641 -7.51 -42.96 3.42
C THR A 641 -6.95 -41.91 2.44
N ARG A 642 -5.63 -41.76 2.32
CA ARG A 642 -4.96 -40.83 1.38
C ARG A 642 -3.70 -41.41 0.75
N THR A 643 -3.80 -42.59 0.14
CA THR A 643 -2.64 -43.15 -0.57
C THR A 643 -2.53 -42.52 -1.96
N ARG A 644 -1.52 -41.66 -2.15
CA ARG A 644 -1.15 -41.10 -3.46
C ARG A 644 -0.17 -42.03 -4.16
N VAL A 645 -0.36 -42.24 -5.46
CA VAL A 645 0.65 -42.89 -6.30
C VAL A 645 1.51 -41.82 -6.95
N SER A 646 2.83 -42.00 -6.88
CA SER A 646 3.80 -41.27 -7.68
C SER A 646 4.34 -42.18 -8.78
N GLY A 647 4.36 -41.71 -10.03
CA GLY A 647 4.94 -42.43 -11.17
C GLY A 647 5.75 -41.51 -12.07
N SER A 648 6.71 -42.08 -12.80
CA SER A 648 7.43 -41.42 -13.89
C SER A 648 6.99 -42.02 -15.23
N VAL A 649 6.85 -41.18 -16.25
CA VAL A 649 6.57 -41.63 -17.61
C VAL A 649 7.85 -41.54 -18.42
N SER A 650 8.40 -42.69 -18.83
CA SER A 650 9.27 -42.76 -19.99
C SER A 650 8.44 -43.33 -21.15
N ALA A 651 8.36 -42.59 -22.24
CA ALA A 651 7.66 -43.04 -23.43
C ALA A 651 8.50 -42.75 -24.66
N ASP A 652 8.69 -43.77 -25.49
CA ASP A 652 9.16 -43.63 -26.85
C ASP A 652 7.98 -43.14 -27.73
N CYS A 653 8.16 -41.96 -28.35
CA CYS A 653 7.13 -41.24 -29.12
C CYS A 653 6.50 -42.05 -30.27
N SER A 654 7.11 -43.16 -30.68
CA SER A 654 6.60 -44.02 -31.75
C SER A 654 5.43 -44.93 -31.33
N GLN A 655 5.33 -45.32 -30.06
CA GLN A 655 4.38 -46.38 -29.63
C GLN A 655 2.97 -45.88 -29.30
N LEU A 656 2.78 -44.60 -29.01
CA LEU A 656 1.48 -44.06 -28.52
C LEU A 656 0.55 -43.56 -29.63
N ARG A 657 1.03 -43.34 -30.87
CA ARG A 657 0.18 -42.91 -32.00
C ARG A 657 -0.92 -43.93 -32.37
N ASN A 658 -0.75 -45.20 -31.99
CA ASN A 658 -1.69 -46.28 -32.31
C ASN A 658 -2.82 -46.48 -31.28
N LEU A 659 -2.80 -45.82 -30.12
CA LEU A 659 -3.80 -46.04 -29.07
C LEU A 659 -5.09 -45.24 -29.24
N ARG A 660 -5.15 -44.28 -30.19
CA ARG A 660 -6.35 -43.48 -30.45
C ARG A 660 -7.50 -44.26 -31.14
N ALA A 661 -7.28 -45.52 -31.51
CA ALA A 661 -8.22 -46.32 -32.30
C ALA A 661 -8.96 -47.45 -31.57
N GLN A 662 -8.73 -47.68 -30.26
CA GLN A 662 -9.41 -48.78 -29.55
C GLN A 662 -10.43 -48.25 -28.53
N LYS A 663 -11.72 -48.39 -28.87
CA LYS A 663 -12.82 -48.31 -27.91
C LYS A 663 -12.67 -49.44 -26.89
N SER A 664 -12.71 -49.09 -25.61
CA SER A 664 -12.57 -49.98 -24.47
C SER A 664 -13.76 -50.96 -24.33
N GLN A 665 -13.49 -52.26 -24.42
CA GLN A 665 -14.33 -53.30 -23.83
C GLN A 665 -13.78 -53.62 -22.43
N ALA A 666 -14.65 -53.61 -21.43
CA ALA A 666 -14.33 -54.02 -20.07
C ALA A 666 -14.20 -55.56 -20.02
N ILE A 667 -12.99 -56.06 -19.75
CA ILE A 667 -12.76 -57.48 -19.46
C ILE A 667 -12.64 -57.61 -17.94
N VAL A 668 -13.65 -58.22 -17.31
CA VAL A 668 -13.60 -58.61 -15.90
C VAL A 668 -13.20 -60.08 -15.84
N THR A 669 -11.98 -60.38 -15.39
CA THR A 669 -11.55 -61.75 -15.08
C THR A 669 -11.61 -62.01 -13.58
N LYS A 670 -12.20 -63.15 -13.21
CA LYS A 670 -12.37 -63.65 -11.83
C LYS A 670 -11.02 -63.95 -11.16
N THR A 671 -10.87 -63.53 -9.91
CA THR A 671 -9.72 -63.83 -9.03
C THR A 671 -9.83 -65.23 -8.41
N PRO A 672 -8.74 -66.02 -8.28
CA PRO A 672 -8.72 -67.22 -7.45
C PRO A 672 -8.51 -66.87 -5.97
N LYS A 673 -9.22 -67.57 -5.07
CA LYS A 673 -9.01 -67.50 -3.61
C LYS A 673 -7.90 -68.47 -3.18
N GLY A 674 -6.88 -67.97 -2.49
CA GLY A 674 -5.87 -68.77 -1.77
C GLY A 674 -5.16 -67.93 -0.70
N PRO A 675 -4.79 -68.50 0.46
CA PRO A 675 -4.31 -67.72 1.61
C PRO A 675 -2.80 -67.46 1.51
N TYR A 676 -2.40 -66.18 1.54
CA TYR A 676 -0.99 -65.80 1.66
C TYR A 676 -0.71 -65.15 3.01
N LYS A 677 0.42 -65.54 3.59
CA LYS A 677 0.91 -65.15 4.91
C LYS A 677 1.48 -63.73 4.86
N ARG A 678 0.98 -62.85 5.74
CA ARG A 678 1.33 -61.43 5.84
C ARG A 678 2.66 -61.25 6.57
N VAL A 679 3.67 -60.65 5.93
CA VAL A 679 4.81 -60.03 6.62
C VAL A 679 4.49 -58.54 6.71
N VAL A 680 4.44 -58.01 7.94
CA VAL A 680 4.12 -56.60 8.21
C VAL A 680 5.41 -55.88 8.55
N ASP A 681 5.90 -55.04 7.63
CA ASP A 681 6.82 -53.97 7.99
C ASP A 681 5.98 -52.79 8.51
N LYS A 682 6.23 -52.40 9.77
CA LYS A 682 5.56 -51.26 10.40
C LYS A 682 6.34 -49.99 10.08
N GLU A 683 5.78 -49.11 9.26
CA GLU A 683 6.14 -47.69 9.27
C GLU A 683 5.45 -46.99 10.45
N MET A 684 6.23 -46.24 11.22
CA MET A 684 5.73 -45.36 12.29
C MET A 684 5.87 -43.90 11.82
N HIS A 685 4.76 -43.18 11.70
CA HIS A 685 4.78 -41.74 11.50
C HIS A 685 4.86 -41.02 12.85
N VAL A 686 5.92 -40.24 13.06
CA VAL A 686 6.05 -39.33 14.20
C VAL A 686 5.60 -37.94 13.76
N GLY A 687 4.63 -37.36 14.45
CA GLY A 687 4.15 -36.00 14.19
C GLY A 687 5.19 -34.92 14.49
N GLN A 688 4.91 -33.67 14.07
CA GLN A 688 5.79 -32.50 14.28
C GLN A 688 6.30 -32.41 15.71
N LEU A 689 7.62 -32.48 15.89
CA LEU A 689 8.29 -32.24 17.17
C LEU A 689 8.71 -30.76 17.25
N PRO A 690 8.38 -30.04 18.33
CA PRO A 690 8.92 -28.70 18.57
C PRO A 690 10.44 -28.77 18.85
N LEU A 691 11.15 -27.68 18.55
CA LEU A 691 12.58 -27.54 18.91
C LEU A 691 12.74 -27.62 20.44
N THR A 692 13.62 -28.51 20.92
CA THR A 692 13.75 -28.83 22.35
C THR A 692 14.99 -28.24 23.03
N GLY A 693 15.90 -27.56 22.31
CA GLY A 693 17.04 -26.86 22.92
C GLY A 693 18.17 -26.50 21.94
N HIS A 694 19.21 -25.83 22.47
CA HIS A 694 20.49 -25.55 21.81
C HIS A 694 21.61 -26.34 22.50
N ASP A 695 22.60 -26.81 21.74
CA ASP A 695 23.81 -27.40 22.31
C ASP A 695 24.75 -26.34 22.90
N THR A 696 25.89 -26.77 23.44
CA THR A 696 26.90 -25.88 24.05
C THR A 696 27.55 -24.90 23.06
N ALA A 697 27.34 -25.08 21.75
CA ALA A 697 27.81 -24.19 20.69
C ALA A 697 26.68 -23.33 20.10
N GLY A 698 25.44 -23.44 20.59
CA GLY A 698 24.28 -22.66 20.15
C GLY A 698 23.49 -23.28 18.99
N SER A 699 23.84 -24.48 18.52
CA SER A 699 23.14 -25.14 17.41
C SER A 699 21.85 -25.81 17.90
N PRO A 700 20.70 -25.61 17.21
CA PRO A 700 19.44 -26.24 17.59
C PRO A 700 19.48 -27.75 17.37
N TYR A 701 18.92 -28.53 18.30
CA TYR A 701 18.80 -30.00 18.14
C TYR A 701 17.45 -30.54 18.58
N PHE A 702 17.12 -31.74 18.10
CA PHE A 702 15.93 -32.51 18.48
C PHE A 702 16.31 -33.59 19.50
N ARG A 703 15.51 -33.73 20.56
CA ARG A 703 15.66 -34.80 21.55
C ARG A 703 14.51 -35.80 21.41
N TYR A 704 14.83 -37.08 21.25
CA TYR A 704 13.86 -38.17 21.26
C TYR A 704 14.31 -39.28 22.22
N THR A 705 13.40 -39.72 23.10
CA THR A 705 13.64 -40.84 24.02
C THR A 705 12.77 -42.02 23.59
N ALA A 706 13.40 -43.13 23.18
CA ALA A 706 12.71 -44.34 22.80
C ALA A 706 12.44 -45.22 24.03
N ASN A 707 11.24 -45.80 24.14
CA ASN A 707 10.89 -46.71 25.24
C ASN A 707 11.47 -48.14 25.07
N ALA A 708 12.29 -48.41 24.04
CA ALA A 708 12.97 -49.69 23.80
C ALA A 708 14.29 -49.49 23.04
N PRO A 709 15.30 -50.37 23.20
CA PRO A 709 16.59 -50.24 22.53
C PRO A 709 16.45 -50.44 21.01
N LEU A 710 16.83 -49.43 20.25
CA LEU A 710 16.92 -49.48 18.78
C LEU A 710 18.24 -50.12 18.36
N LYS A 711 18.22 -51.05 17.40
CA LYS A 711 19.43 -51.56 16.74
C LYS A 711 19.82 -50.57 15.62
N ALA A 712 21.11 -50.22 15.55
CA ALA A 712 21.63 -49.16 14.67
C ALA A 712 21.31 -49.36 13.19
N ASP A 713 21.19 -50.61 12.74
CA ASP A 713 21.09 -50.98 11.33
C ASP A 713 19.70 -50.70 10.70
N ASN A 714 18.72 -50.28 11.51
CA ASN A 714 17.30 -50.16 11.10
C ASN A 714 16.74 -48.73 11.12
N VAL A 715 17.59 -47.69 11.18
CA VAL A 715 17.13 -46.29 11.26
C VAL A 715 17.54 -45.53 10.00
N ARG A 716 16.56 -45.12 9.18
CA ARG A 716 16.74 -44.15 8.08
C ARG A 716 16.02 -42.86 8.42
N PHE A 717 16.70 -41.72 8.27
CA PHE A 717 16.08 -40.40 8.35
C PHE A 717 15.79 -39.88 6.94
N ILE A 718 14.56 -39.41 6.71
CA ILE A 718 14.17 -38.71 5.48
C ILE A 718 13.71 -37.32 5.90
N THR A 719 14.47 -36.29 5.57
CA THR A 719 14.05 -34.90 5.76
C THR A 719 13.21 -34.46 4.55
N ARG A 720 12.05 -33.86 4.81
CA ARG A 720 11.25 -33.16 3.79
C ARG A 720 11.09 -31.73 4.25
N ASN A 721 11.69 -30.79 3.53
CA ASN A 721 11.35 -29.39 3.67
C ASN A 721 10.20 -29.07 2.70
N THR A 722 9.15 -28.41 3.18
CA THR A 722 7.97 -28.07 2.35
C THR A 722 8.10 -26.76 1.59
N ASP A 723 9.21 -26.04 1.77
CA ASP A 723 9.35 -24.71 1.21
C ASP A 723 10.55 -24.65 0.24
N SER A 724 10.21 -24.51 -1.05
CA SER A 724 11.03 -24.18 -2.23
C SER A 724 11.75 -25.29 -3.02
N ASP A 725 11.66 -25.14 -4.35
CA ASP A 725 12.30 -25.90 -5.41
C ASP A 725 13.83 -25.71 -5.38
N GLY A 726 14.56 -26.76 -4.99
CA GLY A 726 16.04 -26.81 -5.07
C GLY A 726 16.62 -27.82 -4.07
N VAL A 727 17.43 -28.76 -4.55
CA VAL A 727 18.16 -29.71 -3.70
C VAL A 727 19.30 -28.95 -2.98
N LEU A 728 19.15 -28.73 -1.68
CA LEU A 728 20.28 -28.46 -0.78
C LEU A 728 20.78 -29.82 -0.27
N GLU A 729 22.02 -30.19 -0.60
CA GLU A 729 22.70 -31.30 0.07
C GLU A 729 23.11 -30.84 1.48
N THR A 730 22.31 -31.17 2.48
CA THR A 730 22.75 -31.10 3.88
C THR A 730 23.53 -32.36 4.22
N GLY A 731 24.82 -32.23 4.49
CA GLY A 731 25.66 -33.29 5.03
C GLY A 731 25.28 -33.59 6.49
N LEU A 732 25.26 -34.86 6.85
CA LEU A 732 25.00 -35.33 8.21
C LEU A 732 26.35 -35.43 8.92
N ASP A 733 26.63 -34.55 9.88
CA ASP A 733 27.98 -34.41 10.41
C ASP A 733 28.33 -35.49 11.46
N GLU A 734 27.50 -35.71 12.50
CA GLU A 734 27.79 -36.74 13.54
C GLU A 734 26.52 -37.32 14.20
N ILE A 735 26.61 -38.58 14.66
CA ILE A 735 25.60 -39.26 15.49
C ILE A 735 26.24 -39.69 16.81
N PHE A 736 25.66 -39.26 17.93
CA PHE A 736 26.04 -39.77 19.26
C PHE A 736 25.00 -40.76 19.78
N LEU A 737 25.48 -41.93 20.21
CA LEU A 737 24.70 -42.90 20.96
C LEU A 737 25.30 -43.06 22.36
N LYS A 738 24.57 -42.64 23.38
CA LYS A 738 24.90 -42.94 24.77
C LYS A 738 23.65 -43.45 25.49
N LYS A 739 23.73 -44.67 26.06
CA LYS A 739 22.73 -45.34 26.91
C LYS A 739 21.28 -44.81 26.77
N GLY A 740 20.62 -45.15 25.66
CA GLY A 740 19.19 -44.90 25.47
C GLY A 740 18.81 -43.53 24.91
N GLU A 741 19.78 -42.66 24.62
CA GLU A 741 19.55 -41.35 24.01
C GLU A 741 20.20 -41.27 22.62
N LEU A 742 19.45 -40.71 21.66
CA LEU A 742 19.90 -40.37 20.31
C LEU A 742 19.87 -38.85 20.15
N ALA A 743 21.02 -38.26 19.86
CA ALA A 743 21.15 -36.84 19.52
C ALA A 743 21.67 -36.71 18.08
N VAL A 744 21.01 -35.88 17.27
CA VAL A 744 21.37 -35.62 15.87
C VAL A 744 21.59 -34.12 15.71
N SER A 745 22.77 -33.75 15.22
CA SER A 745 23.15 -32.36 14.90
C SER A 745 23.08 -32.14 13.39
N PHE A 746 22.65 -30.94 12.97
CA PHE A 746 22.66 -30.51 11.58
C PHE A 746 23.48 -29.22 11.48
N SER A 747 24.40 -29.12 10.52
CA SER A 747 24.97 -27.85 10.10
C SER A 747 24.33 -27.40 8.77
N THR A 748 24.07 -26.11 8.65
CA THR A 748 23.63 -25.51 7.38
C THR A 748 24.86 -25.00 6.63
N ARG A 749 25.08 -25.45 5.39
CA ARG A 749 25.87 -24.72 4.39
C ARG A 749 24.94 -24.09 3.36
#